data_AF-A0A378LKK5-F1
#
_entry.id   AF-A0A378LKK5-F1
#
_cell.length_a   1.000
_cell.length_b   1.000
_cell.length_c   1.000
_cell.angle_alpha   90.00
_cell.angle_beta   90.00
_cell.angle_gamma   90.00
#
_symmetry.space_group_name_H-M   'P 1'
#
loop_
_entity.id
_entity.type
_entity.pdbx_description
1 polymer ?
#
loop_
_entity_poly.entity_id
_entity_poly.type
_entity_poly.pdbx_seq_one_letter_code
_entity_poly.pdbx_strand_id
1 'polypeptide(L)'
;MLTAEQIKARKAYMGLLIHEAKKMALEHPERLLFDPQGRVLIDVALPEKLPKKLPEGIELPEDFKLQEGIELPEDKTTVTGLFQKGYPGHKTFKPSKVTTVSLDVTTDPDLAALKTTYRQKYELSEENLAELSSMQSSIIPLQQEYHFHLALATRTYAKVIEQKFDGLKSERQIKDALKQELAKHPEFDIKELRKKLNLEYQEKKTQAEHKRGGKPFDRKEEEEFRKKFLDAGNNETYKEILDKLEKKGAFIKEFRERFEKQIAQEKEKLEKQMAQAHQKAMARVQPLIEDAFKKAFADSNGNNVKLVKALDKARESIAEEAHSILMEEVVRATGKRVSKKDLSKKEVVHLAESTTATPNDILHTDGSSKLATWISGSENTAHERGIDTLADRQIATIALGNGYTPSRLQIRTPSLDVKKGIDKASAINDVSVKLTSLASKYAIKEVITEKKVFTNKEFRAKVNLEAAADIKARLEAAGIKVNLEAAAGIKARLEEVADIKARLEAADIKACLEEVAGIQVNLEKAAEINKDVFNTKPWTGKAFIYNLHTAINDGLGDAGGNKQSAGARIILSGAHLHNKAQLYMEAGVARPFCFVQNISVNGFGDSLGYGGNDLRTEATLMSEMAMLYNLVREDDVAKDQVQEVFAKYNAFLMEADAHPQKDLFFSASKQGKDAIELIKGIKIAWKDRVAEEVDQSNPVERAKAALKTMMANDLHHQHEYSKLIQALSIFIEEASISGCKSGNERAQAINGRVAILDHEAGQPDSEIFKAIDSIVNGGADHVLEHAASLKQQLDKQYDQRLQSGVSLVSDVDQGASAKVNAPKKMSWKHPWDSFKALFTNKSRNIAEESSLQYLSQGKAGNMQAHKGLTEYMADSWGAKGLGKFLGGWGIAACVLTVGVGLLLSLPFYGYSTYQSNKKIEAKISEAMDEFQTNNKDDGVMAESWEKMNGKMPRIEGADHSPAPRQLENGHGVTQDVTVKKQATLEGGTESTPVVQTTDLTI
;
A
#
# COMPACT_ATOMS: atom_id res chain seq x y z
N MET A 1 -20.06 10.42 -6.38
CA MET A 1 -19.98 9.02 -5.89
C MET A 1 -19.96 8.04 -7.07
N LEU A 2 -19.72 6.74 -6.83
CA LEU A 2 -19.91 5.70 -7.85
C LEU A 2 -21.35 5.73 -8.36
N THR A 3 -21.52 5.53 -9.66
CA THR A 3 -22.85 5.46 -10.29
C THR A 3 -23.52 4.11 -10.01
N ALA A 4 -24.84 4.05 -10.18
CA ALA A 4 -25.60 2.80 -10.03
C ALA A 4 -25.06 1.68 -10.95
N GLU A 5 -24.69 2.00 -12.19
CA GLU A 5 -24.09 1.03 -13.13
C GLU A 5 -22.71 0.54 -12.67
N GLN A 6 -21.89 1.41 -12.07
CA GLN A 6 -20.60 1.00 -11.50
C GLN A 6 -20.82 0.06 -10.30
N ILE A 7 -21.78 0.37 -9.43
CA ILE A 7 -22.15 -0.51 -8.30
C ILE A 7 -22.65 -1.87 -8.81
N LYS A 8 -23.50 -1.87 -9.84
CA LYS A 8 -24.02 -3.10 -10.47
C LYS A 8 -22.89 -3.94 -11.07
N ALA A 9 -21.97 -3.32 -11.81
CA ALA A 9 -20.78 -3.99 -12.37
C ALA A 9 -19.90 -4.60 -11.28
N ARG A 10 -19.67 -3.87 -10.20
CA ARG A 10 -18.91 -4.34 -9.04
C ARG A 10 -19.56 -5.55 -8.37
N LYS A 11 -20.87 -5.49 -8.12
CA LYS A 11 -21.65 -6.62 -7.59
C LYS A 11 -21.55 -7.84 -8.50
N ALA A 12 -21.68 -7.64 -9.81
CA ALA A 12 -21.59 -8.72 -10.78
C ALA A 12 -20.21 -9.40 -10.78
N TYR A 13 -19.12 -8.61 -10.79
CA TYR A 13 -17.76 -9.12 -10.75
C TYR A 13 -17.49 -9.93 -9.46
N MET A 14 -17.82 -9.39 -8.29
CA MET A 14 -17.65 -10.10 -7.02
C MET A 14 -18.57 -11.33 -6.93
N GLY A 15 -19.78 -11.26 -7.48
CA GLY A 15 -20.70 -12.39 -7.57
C GLY A 15 -20.13 -13.54 -8.40
N LEU A 16 -19.47 -13.25 -9.52
CA LEU A 16 -18.82 -14.27 -10.35
C LEU A 16 -17.69 -14.98 -9.59
N LEU A 17 -16.88 -14.23 -8.84
CA LEU A 17 -15.83 -14.78 -7.99
C LEU A 17 -16.41 -15.70 -6.90
N ILE A 18 -17.47 -15.27 -6.21
CA ILE A 18 -18.14 -16.07 -5.17
C ILE A 18 -18.73 -17.34 -5.78
N HIS A 19 -19.40 -17.23 -6.92
CA HIS A 19 -20.01 -18.39 -7.59
C HIS A 19 -18.96 -19.44 -7.98
N GLU A 20 -17.87 -19.02 -8.62
CA GLU A 20 -16.82 -19.96 -9.02
C GLU A 20 -16.11 -20.56 -7.80
N ALA A 21 -15.88 -19.77 -6.74
CA ALA A 21 -15.33 -20.28 -5.48
C ALA A 21 -16.21 -21.36 -4.86
N LYS A 22 -17.54 -21.14 -4.81
CA LYS A 22 -18.51 -22.11 -4.29
C LYS A 22 -18.47 -23.40 -5.09
N LYS A 23 -18.49 -23.29 -6.42
CA LYS A 23 -18.40 -24.44 -7.34
C LYS A 23 -17.13 -25.25 -7.08
N MET A 24 -15.96 -24.61 -7.06
CA MET A 24 -14.68 -25.28 -6.78
C MET A 24 -14.65 -25.95 -5.40
N ALA A 25 -15.22 -25.29 -4.38
CA ALA A 25 -15.30 -25.85 -3.03
C ALA A 25 -16.18 -27.11 -2.96
N LEU A 26 -17.28 -27.14 -3.71
CA LEU A 26 -18.20 -28.28 -3.77
C LEU A 26 -17.68 -29.43 -4.65
N GLU A 27 -16.82 -29.16 -5.63
CA GLU A 27 -16.21 -30.18 -6.50
C GLU A 27 -15.15 -31.03 -5.77
N HIS A 28 -14.42 -30.45 -4.81
CA HIS A 28 -13.32 -31.10 -4.09
C HIS A 28 -13.37 -30.86 -2.57
N PRO A 29 -14.46 -31.24 -1.88
CA PRO A 29 -14.65 -30.95 -0.45
C PRO A 29 -13.57 -31.59 0.44
N GLU A 30 -12.96 -32.69 0.01
CA GLU A 30 -11.91 -33.41 0.72
C GLU A 30 -10.57 -32.65 0.78
N ARG A 31 -10.37 -31.69 -0.14
CA ARG A 31 -9.15 -30.87 -0.20
C ARG A 31 -9.25 -29.59 0.61
N LEU A 32 -10.43 -29.30 1.16
CA LEU A 32 -10.68 -28.05 1.86
C LEU A 32 -10.04 -28.03 3.25
N LEU A 33 -9.37 -26.91 3.52
CA LEU A 33 -8.81 -26.57 4.81
C LEU A 33 -9.77 -25.59 5.47
N PHE A 34 -10.32 -25.99 6.62
CA PHE A 34 -11.35 -25.23 7.30
C PHE A 34 -10.73 -24.37 8.38
N ASP A 35 -11.03 -23.08 8.35
CA ASP A 35 -10.69 -22.16 9.41
C ASP A 35 -11.59 -22.34 10.64
N PRO A 36 -11.09 -22.08 11.87
CA PRO A 36 -11.91 -22.05 13.10
C PRO A 36 -13.16 -21.17 13.07
N GLN A 37 -13.21 -20.18 12.16
CA GLN A 37 -14.40 -19.38 11.91
C GLN A 37 -15.46 -20.11 11.07
N GLY A 38 -15.23 -21.34 10.62
CA GLY A 38 -16.11 -21.99 9.65
C GLY A 38 -15.99 -21.35 8.27
N ARG A 39 -14.75 -21.19 7.81
CA ARG A 39 -14.43 -20.63 6.50
C ARG A 39 -13.50 -21.53 5.71
N VAL A 40 -13.51 -21.37 4.39
CA VAL A 40 -12.56 -22.01 3.49
C VAL A 40 -11.98 -20.98 2.52
N LEU A 41 -10.69 -21.10 2.20
CA LEU A 41 -10.01 -20.26 1.22
C LEU A 41 -9.91 -20.98 -0.12
N ILE A 42 -10.32 -20.30 -1.19
CA ILE A 42 -10.30 -20.81 -2.57
C ILE A 42 -9.62 -19.80 -3.48
N ASP A 43 -8.56 -20.20 -4.18
CA ASP A 43 -7.95 -19.37 -5.21
C ASP A 43 -8.73 -19.49 -6.52
N VAL A 44 -9.35 -18.39 -6.95
CA VAL A 44 -10.20 -18.33 -8.15
C VAL A 44 -9.49 -17.56 -9.26
N ALA A 45 -9.41 -18.17 -10.44
CA ALA A 45 -9.04 -17.50 -11.68
C ALA A 45 -10.26 -17.48 -12.60
N LEU A 46 -10.81 -16.28 -12.86
CA LEU A 46 -11.92 -16.14 -13.80
C LEU A 46 -11.43 -16.26 -15.24
N PRO A 47 -12.23 -16.85 -16.15
CA PRO A 47 -11.92 -16.84 -17.57
C PRO A 47 -11.96 -15.39 -18.11
N GLU A 48 -11.19 -15.12 -19.17
CA GLU A 48 -11.14 -13.76 -19.76
C GLU A 48 -12.52 -13.31 -20.29
N LYS A 49 -13.29 -14.25 -20.86
CA LYS A 49 -14.64 -13.99 -21.40
C LYS A 49 -15.70 -14.23 -20.34
N LEU A 50 -16.73 -13.38 -20.33
CA LEU A 50 -17.91 -13.58 -19.50
C LEU A 50 -18.65 -14.87 -19.90
N PRO A 51 -19.25 -15.60 -18.93
CA PRO A 51 -20.00 -16.80 -19.24
C PRO A 51 -21.25 -16.45 -20.06
N LYS A 52 -21.58 -17.30 -21.05
CA LYS A 52 -22.77 -17.09 -21.91
C LYS A 52 -24.08 -17.07 -21.12
N LYS A 53 -24.15 -17.86 -20.04
CA LYS A 53 -25.25 -17.88 -19.08
C LYS A 53 -24.70 -17.47 -17.72
N LEU A 54 -25.21 -16.38 -17.18
CA LEU A 54 -24.83 -15.91 -15.86
C LEU A 54 -25.41 -16.82 -14.76
N PRO A 55 -24.71 -16.98 -13.64
CA PRO A 55 -25.29 -17.57 -12.44
C PRO A 55 -26.53 -16.83 -11.95
N GLU A 56 -27.42 -17.54 -11.26
CA GLU A 56 -28.62 -16.97 -10.66
C GLU A 56 -28.27 -15.85 -9.67
N GLY A 57 -29.05 -14.77 -9.65
CA GLY A 57 -28.84 -13.61 -8.78
C GLY A 57 -27.73 -12.63 -9.22
N ILE A 58 -26.98 -12.94 -10.29
CA ILE A 58 -25.98 -12.02 -10.85
C ILE A 58 -26.59 -11.21 -11.99
N GLU A 59 -26.68 -9.89 -11.80
CA GLU A 59 -27.15 -8.97 -12.82
C GLU A 59 -26.02 -8.13 -13.42
N LEU A 60 -25.86 -8.18 -14.74
CA LEU A 60 -24.92 -7.31 -15.45
C LEU A 60 -25.46 -5.87 -15.59
N PRO A 61 -24.57 -4.87 -15.65
CA PRO A 61 -24.89 -3.51 -16.12
C PRO A 61 -25.65 -3.53 -17.45
N GLU A 62 -26.48 -2.52 -17.70
CA GLU A 62 -27.32 -2.49 -18.91
C GLU A 62 -26.50 -2.52 -20.19
N ASP A 63 -25.32 -1.88 -20.19
CA ASP A 63 -24.42 -1.85 -21.35
C ASP A 63 -23.67 -3.16 -21.59
N PHE A 64 -23.74 -4.13 -20.66
CA PHE A 64 -23.15 -5.47 -20.79
C PHE A 64 -24.18 -6.54 -21.14
N LYS A 65 -25.48 -6.21 -21.23
CA LYS A 65 -26.50 -7.16 -21.64
C LYS A 65 -26.44 -7.37 -23.16
N LEU A 66 -26.38 -8.65 -23.57
CA LEU A 66 -26.46 -9.04 -24.97
C LEU A 66 -27.85 -8.66 -25.51
N GLN A 67 -27.91 -7.70 -26.44
CA GLN A 67 -29.11 -7.45 -27.22
C GLN A 67 -29.16 -8.43 -28.39
N GLU A 68 -30.33 -9.02 -28.64
CA GLU A 68 -30.51 -10.02 -29.70
C GLU A 68 -30.16 -9.41 -31.07
N GLY A 69 -29.18 -9.99 -31.77
CA GLY A 69 -28.72 -9.53 -33.09
C GLY A 69 -27.65 -8.44 -33.10
N ILE A 70 -27.13 -7.98 -31.96
CA ILE A 70 -26.06 -6.95 -31.89
C ILE A 70 -24.81 -7.55 -31.23
N GLU A 71 -23.69 -7.54 -31.94
CA GLU A 71 -22.38 -7.87 -31.37
C GLU A 71 -21.94 -6.75 -30.42
N LEU A 72 -21.71 -7.08 -29.15
CA LEU A 72 -21.15 -6.15 -28.19
C LEU A 72 -19.65 -5.90 -28.50
N PRO A 73 -19.14 -4.69 -28.24
CA PRO A 73 -17.70 -4.43 -28.22
C PRO A 73 -16.94 -5.44 -27.35
N GLU A 74 -15.72 -5.80 -27.75
CA GLU A 74 -14.93 -6.85 -27.10
C GLU A 74 -14.76 -6.61 -25.59
N ASP A 75 -14.48 -5.37 -25.18
CA ASP A 75 -14.34 -4.97 -23.77
C ASP A 75 -15.61 -5.29 -22.96
N LYS A 76 -16.81 -5.13 -23.54
CA LYS A 76 -18.09 -5.42 -22.89
C LYS A 76 -18.45 -6.90 -22.82
N THR A 77 -17.62 -7.77 -23.39
CA THR A 77 -17.77 -9.24 -23.33
C THR A 77 -16.74 -9.91 -22.42
N THR A 78 -15.85 -9.13 -21.80
CA THR A 78 -14.75 -9.64 -20.97
C THR A 78 -14.95 -9.37 -19.49
N VAL A 79 -14.36 -10.21 -18.64
CA VAL A 79 -14.27 -10.00 -17.19
C VAL A 79 -13.46 -8.73 -16.89
N THR A 80 -12.41 -8.47 -17.67
CA THR A 80 -11.59 -7.25 -17.56
C THR A 80 -12.44 -5.98 -17.76
N GLY A 81 -13.30 -5.93 -18.78
CA GLY A 81 -14.16 -4.78 -19.00
C GLY A 81 -15.24 -4.63 -17.91
N LEU A 82 -15.83 -5.74 -17.43
CA LEU A 82 -16.77 -5.71 -16.30
C LEU A 82 -16.11 -5.14 -15.03
N PHE A 83 -14.87 -5.58 -14.76
CA PHE A 83 -14.06 -5.05 -13.66
C PHE A 83 -13.82 -3.55 -13.83
N GLN A 84 -13.32 -3.10 -14.99
CA GLN A 84 -13.03 -1.68 -15.24
C GLN A 84 -14.27 -0.79 -15.11
N LYS A 85 -15.46 -1.31 -15.45
CA LYS A 85 -16.73 -0.63 -15.20
C LYS A 85 -17.02 -0.47 -13.70
N GLY A 86 -16.83 -1.52 -12.89
CA GLY A 86 -17.12 -1.50 -11.45
C GLY A 86 -16.04 -0.83 -10.59
N TYR A 87 -14.84 -0.70 -11.12
CA TYR A 87 -13.65 -0.20 -10.45
C TYR A 87 -12.98 0.87 -11.31
N PRO A 88 -13.48 2.13 -11.25
CA PRO A 88 -12.93 3.21 -12.06
C PRO A 88 -11.44 3.41 -11.78
N GLY A 89 -10.65 3.56 -12.84
CA GLY A 89 -9.21 3.65 -12.75
C GLY A 89 -8.55 3.88 -14.11
N HIS A 90 -7.22 4.03 -14.09
CA HIS A 90 -6.42 4.10 -15.29
C HIS A 90 -6.57 2.81 -16.12
N LYS A 91 -6.36 2.86 -17.45
CA LYS A 91 -6.52 1.68 -18.33
C LYS A 91 -5.63 0.48 -17.97
N THR A 92 -4.56 0.72 -17.22
CA THR A 92 -3.66 -0.31 -16.71
C THR A 92 -4.15 -0.97 -15.43
N PHE A 93 -5.21 -0.44 -14.80
CA PHE A 93 -5.87 -1.05 -13.66
C PHE A 93 -6.70 -2.24 -14.15
N LYS A 94 -6.24 -3.43 -13.82
CA LYS A 94 -6.80 -4.72 -14.24
C LYS A 94 -7.04 -5.58 -13.00
N PRO A 95 -8.02 -6.50 -13.05
CA PRO A 95 -8.17 -7.47 -11.97
C PRO A 95 -6.90 -8.31 -11.85
N SER A 96 -6.61 -8.77 -10.64
CA SER A 96 -5.57 -9.79 -10.47
C SER A 96 -5.91 -11.06 -11.25
N LYS A 97 -4.89 -11.82 -11.64
CA LYS A 97 -5.10 -13.12 -12.32
C LYS A 97 -5.78 -14.14 -11.42
N VAL A 98 -5.54 -14.03 -10.11
CA VAL A 98 -6.05 -14.94 -9.09
C VAL A 98 -6.54 -14.10 -7.92
N THR A 99 -7.79 -14.34 -7.52
CA THR A 99 -8.38 -13.79 -6.31
C THR A 99 -8.55 -14.91 -5.29
N THR A 100 -8.01 -14.72 -4.08
CA THR A 100 -8.25 -15.65 -2.97
C THR A 100 -9.59 -15.31 -2.33
N VAL A 101 -10.55 -16.22 -2.41
CA VAL A 101 -11.91 -16.08 -1.91
C VAL A 101 -12.06 -16.83 -0.57
N SER A 102 -12.33 -16.10 0.50
CA SER A 102 -12.71 -16.62 1.81
C SER A 102 -14.23 -16.79 1.89
N LEU A 103 -14.71 -18.02 1.81
CA LEU A 103 -16.12 -18.37 1.86
C LEU A 103 -16.57 -18.72 3.29
N ASP A 104 -17.66 -18.13 3.75
CA ASP A 104 -18.39 -18.54 4.95
C ASP A 104 -19.22 -19.80 4.69
N VAL A 105 -18.85 -20.92 5.31
CA VAL A 105 -19.57 -22.19 5.14
C VAL A 105 -20.67 -22.39 6.19
N THR A 106 -20.79 -21.50 7.17
CA THR A 106 -21.71 -21.71 8.32
C THR A 106 -23.11 -21.18 8.08
N THR A 107 -23.21 -20.09 7.32
CA THR A 107 -24.46 -19.37 7.04
C THR A 107 -24.93 -19.50 5.60
N ASP A 108 -24.04 -19.83 4.66
CA ASP A 108 -24.37 -19.89 3.24
C ASP A 108 -25.17 -21.16 2.91
N PRO A 109 -26.42 -21.04 2.43
CA PRO A 109 -27.27 -22.20 2.17
C PRO A 109 -26.70 -23.10 1.06
N ASP A 110 -25.98 -22.54 0.09
CA ASP A 110 -25.40 -23.31 -1.03
C ASP A 110 -24.25 -24.22 -0.54
N LEU A 111 -23.71 -23.94 0.65
CA LEU A 111 -22.59 -24.66 1.24
C LEU A 111 -23.01 -25.53 2.43
N ALA A 112 -24.31 -25.85 2.57
CA ALA A 112 -24.83 -26.68 3.66
C ALA A 112 -24.13 -28.05 3.81
N ALA A 113 -23.69 -28.65 2.69
CA ALA A 113 -22.89 -29.87 2.73
C ALA A 113 -21.53 -29.65 3.43
N LEU A 114 -20.85 -28.55 3.13
CA LEU A 114 -19.57 -28.19 3.75
C LEU A 114 -19.73 -27.79 5.22
N LYS A 115 -20.87 -27.18 5.61
CA LYS A 115 -21.22 -26.92 7.01
C LYS A 115 -21.18 -28.20 7.85
N THR A 116 -21.70 -29.29 7.30
CA THR A 116 -21.71 -30.60 7.96
C THR A 116 -20.29 -31.13 8.15
N THR A 117 -19.46 -31.06 7.11
CA THR A 117 -18.04 -31.44 7.17
C THR A 117 -17.27 -30.62 8.21
N TYR A 118 -17.49 -29.30 8.22
CA TYR A 118 -16.88 -28.39 9.19
C TYR A 118 -17.21 -28.80 10.64
N ARG A 119 -18.48 -29.05 10.93
CA ARG A 119 -18.92 -29.49 12.26
C ARG A 119 -18.28 -30.80 12.69
N GLN A 120 -18.17 -31.76 11.77
CA GLN A 120 -17.54 -33.06 12.06
C GLN A 120 -16.05 -32.89 12.36
N LYS A 121 -15.33 -32.11 11.56
CA LYS A 121 -13.90 -31.85 11.76
C LYS A 121 -13.58 -31.22 13.11
N TYR A 122 -14.42 -30.26 13.54
CA TYR A 122 -14.23 -29.51 14.78
C TYR A 122 -15.04 -30.05 15.97
N GLU A 123 -15.73 -31.18 15.81
CA GLU A 123 -16.53 -31.83 16.87
C GLU A 123 -17.60 -30.91 17.49
N LEU A 124 -18.30 -30.15 16.64
CA LEU A 124 -19.29 -29.15 17.06
C LEU A 124 -20.73 -29.68 16.99
N SER A 125 -21.47 -29.57 18.11
CA SER A 125 -22.93 -29.72 18.09
C SER A 125 -23.60 -28.57 17.30
N GLU A 126 -24.89 -28.70 16.97
CA GLU A 126 -25.64 -27.58 16.38
C GLU A 126 -25.73 -26.40 17.35
N GLU A 127 -25.88 -26.65 18.66
CA GLU A 127 -25.91 -25.57 19.65
C GLU A 127 -24.57 -24.84 19.72
N ASN A 128 -23.46 -25.59 19.76
CA ASN A 128 -22.12 -25.01 19.75
C ASN A 128 -21.89 -24.15 18.50
N LEU A 129 -22.34 -24.63 17.34
CA LEU A 129 -22.21 -23.87 16.11
C LEU A 129 -23.06 -22.59 16.12
N ALA A 130 -24.30 -22.67 16.59
CA ALA A 130 -25.16 -21.50 16.73
C ALA A 130 -24.57 -20.45 17.68
N GLU A 131 -23.97 -20.89 18.79
CA GLU A 131 -23.25 -20.01 19.72
C GLU A 131 -22.06 -19.32 19.03
N LEU A 132 -21.21 -20.09 18.35
CA LEU A 132 -20.03 -19.57 17.66
C LEU A 132 -20.40 -18.62 16.50
N SER A 133 -21.49 -18.90 15.78
CA SER A 133 -21.98 -18.04 14.69
C SER A 133 -22.28 -16.61 15.15
N SER A 134 -22.67 -16.40 16.42
CA SER A 134 -22.92 -15.05 16.97
C SER A 134 -21.66 -14.19 17.15
N MET A 135 -20.48 -14.81 17.14
CA MET A 135 -19.18 -14.17 17.35
C MET A 135 -18.15 -14.56 16.27
N GLN A 136 -18.60 -15.17 15.18
CA GLN A 136 -17.77 -15.84 14.17
C GLN A 136 -16.64 -14.93 13.70
N SER A 137 -16.98 -13.69 13.35
CA SER A 137 -16.06 -12.64 12.90
C SER A 137 -15.15 -12.08 14.01
N SER A 138 -15.09 -12.69 15.19
CA SER A 138 -14.12 -12.37 16.26
C SER A 138 -13.26 -13.54 16.70
N ILE A 139 -13.62 -14.76 16.30
CA ILE A 139 -12.76 -15.94 16.45
C ILE A 139 -11.50 -15.70 15.61
N ILE A 140 -10.33 -16.02 16.13
CA ILE A 140 -9.07 -15.83 15.40
C ILE A 140 -9.02 -16.80 14.21
N PRO A 141 -8.86 -16.29 12.97
CA PRO A 141 -8.88 -17.14 11.79
C PRO A 141 -7.51 -17.76 11.54
N LEU A 142 -7.13 -18.72 12.39
CA LEU A 142 -5.79 -19.32 12.37
C LEU A 142 -5.42 -19.89 11.00
N GLN A 143 -6.33 -20.57 10.30
CA GLN A 143 -6.03 -21.18 8.99
C GLN A 143 -5.76 -20.08 7.97
N GLN A 144 -6.58 -19.03 7.96
CA GLN A 144 -6.43 -17.91 7.05
C GLN A 144 -5.14 -17.12 7.33
N GLU A 145 -4.85 -16.84 8.60
CA GLU A 145 -3.61 -16.17 9.01
C GLU A 145 -2.38 -16.98 8.59
N TYR A 146 -2.37 -18.30 8.83
CA TYR A 146 -1.25 -19.15 8.41
C TYR A 146 -1.14 -19.27 6.91
N HIS A 147 -2.25 -19.27 6.17
CA HIS A 147 -2.22 -19.25 4.71
C HIS A 147 -1.42 -18.03 4.21
N PHE A 148 -1.74 -16.82 4.66
CA PHE A 148 -1.01 -15.61 4.25
C PHE A 148 0.41 -15.54 4.79
N HIS A 149 0.62 -15.93 6.06
CA HIS A 149 1.94 -15.94 6.70
C HIS A 149 2.91 -16.90 6.02
N LEU A 150 2.48 -18.13 5.76
CA LEU A 150 3.31 -19.12 5.09
C LEU A 150 3.46 -18.81 3.60
N ALA A 151 2.49 -18.16 2.96
CA ALA A 151 2.65 -17.69 1.58
C ALA A 151 3.77 -16.63 1.49
N LEU A 152 3.83 -15.70 2.45
CA LEU A 152 4.93 -14.75 2.56
C LEU A 152 6.27 -15.44 2.82
N ALA A 153 6.32 -16.36 3.78
CA ALA A 153 7.52 -17.13 4.07
C ALA A 153 8.01 -17.89 2.82
N THR A 154 7.09 -18.46 2.05
CA THR A 154 7.35 -19.15 0.78
C THR A 154 7.98 -18.22 -0.25
N ARG A 155 7.43 -17.02 -0.46
CA ARG A 155 8.03 -16.01 -1.36
C ARG A 155 9.42 -15.58 -0.89
N THR A 156 9.61 -15.44 0.42
CA THR A 156 10.91 -15.12 1.00
C THR A 156 11.91 -16.25 0.73
N TYR A 157 11.53 -17.52 0.94
CA TYR A 157 12.36 -18.67 0.58
C TYR A 157 12.69 -18.70 -0.92
N ALA A 158 11.72 -18.44 -1.79
CA ALA A 158 11.92 -18.38 -3.23
C ALA A 158 12.99 -17.36 -3.60
N LYS A 159 12.92 -16.14 -3.05
CA LYS A 159 13.95 -15.12 -3.29
C LYS A 159 15.32 -15.47 -2.73
N VAL A 160 15.38 -16.08 -1.55
CA VAL A 160 16.67 -16.56 -1.01
C VAL A 160 17.25 -17.67 -1.88
N ILE A 161 16.42 -18.56 -2.41
CA ILE A 161 16.82 -19.63 -3.34
C ILE A 161 17.30 -19.05 -4.68
N GLU A 162 16.57 -18.08 -5.25
CA GLU A 162 16.97 -17.36 -6.46
C GLU A 162 18.35 -16.70 -6.30
N GLN A 163 18.61 -16.10 -5.13
CA GLN A 163 19.89 -15.45 -4.82
C GLN A 163 21.03 -16.45 -4.55
N LYS A 164 20.75 -17.58 -3.90
CA LYS A 164 21.77 -18.53 -3.42
C LYS A 164 22.10 -19.64 -4.41
N PHE A 165 21.10 -20.24 -5.04
CA PHE A 165 21.23 -21.52 -5.74
C PHE A 165 21.05 -21.40 -7.25
N ASP A 166 20.01 -20.68 -7.68
CA ASP A 166 19.81 -20.45 -9.10
C ASP A 166 20.69 -19.33 -9.61
N GLY A 167 21.28 -18.58 -8.67
CA GLY A 167 22.11 -17.42 -8.92
C GLY A 167 21.56 -16.68 -10.10
N LEU A 168 20.33 -16.12 -9.99
CA LEU A 168 19.66 -15.33 -11.04
C LEU A 168 20.75 -14.66 -11.85
N LYS A 169 21.14 -15.25 -13.00
CA LYS A 169 22.49 -15.06 -13.56
C LYS A 169 22.77 -13.60 -13.49
N SER A 170 23.61 -13.21 -12.53
CA SER A 170 23.76 -11.79 -12.22
C SER A 170 24.09 -11.11 -13.53
N GLU A 171 23.78 -9.82 -13.69
CA GLU A 171 24.13 -9.14 -14.94
C GLU A 171 25.61 -9.41 -15.33
N ARG A 172 26.45 -9.64 -14.31
CA ARG A 172 27.80 -10.20 -14.41
C ARG A 172 27.90 -11.61 -15.02
N GLN A 173 27.17 -12.63 -14.56
CA GLN A 173 27.18 -13.96 -15.16
C GLN A 173 26.60 -13.99 -16.59
N ILE A 174 25.57 -13.18 -16.90
CA ILE A 174 25.11 -13.02 -18.28
C ILE A 174 26.23 -12.40 -19.13
N LYS A 175 26.93 -11.38 -18.60
CA LYS A 175 28.10 -10.78 -19.26
C LYS A 175 29.23 -11.80 -19.43
N ASP A 176 29.50 -12.65 -18.44
CA ASP A 176 30.57 -13.64 -18.48
C ASP A 176 30.23 -14.77 -19.47
N ALA A 177 28.99 -15.28 -19.45
CA ALA A 177 28.51 -16.26 -20.42
C ALA A 177 28.49 -15.69 -21.84
N LEU A 178 28.02 -14.45 -22.01
CA LEU A 178 28.06 -13.74 -23.29
C LEU A 178 29.50 -13.55 -23.77
N LYS A 179 30.43 -13.21 -22.88
CA LYS A 179 31.84 -13.05 -23.20
C LYS A 179 32.47 -14.38 -23.63
N GLN A 180 32.16 -15.48 -22.94
CA GLN A 180 32.60 -16.81 -23.32
C GLN A 180 32.03 -17.24 -24.67
N GLU A 181 30.75 -16.94 -24.92
CA GLU A 181 30.11 -17.28 -26.19
C GLU A 181 30.66 -16.44 -27.34
N LEU A 182 30.79 -15.12 -27.17
CA LEU A 182 31.42 -14.22 -28.15
C LEU A 182 32.86 -14.64 -28.48
N ALA A 183 33.60 -15.24 -27.54
CA ALA A 183 34.95 -15.74 -27.79
C ALA A 183 35.00 -16.95 -28.73
N LYS A 184 33.88 -17.67 -28.90
CA LYS A 184 33.74 -18.79 -29.86
C LYS A 184 33.45 -18.31 -31.29
N HIS A 185 33.16 -17.03 -31.47
CA HIS A 185 32.79 -16.41 -32.74
C HIS A 185 33.89 -15.46 -33.23
N PRO A 186 35.04 -15.99 -33.73
CA PRO A 186 36.14 -15.17 -34.23
C PRO A 186 35.74 -14.27 -35.41
N GLU A 187 34.64 -14.57 -36.10
CA GLU A 187 34.05 -13.72 -37.14
C GLU A 187 33.65 -12.33 -36.61
N PHE A 188 33.35 -12.20 -35.31
CA PHE A 188 33.07 -10.92 -34.65
C PHE A 188 34.34 -10.17 -34.23
N ASP A 189 35.52 -10.76 -34.37
CA ASP A 189 36.78 -10.06 -34.12
C ASP A 189 37.07 -9.08 -35.25
N ILE A 190 37.17 -7.81 -34.87
CA ILE A 190 37.44 -6.68 -35.76
C ILE A 190 38.84 -6.08 -35.50
N LYS A 191 39.66 -6.70 -34.65
CA LYS A 191 40.97 -6.14 -34.26
C LYS A 191 41.89 -5.96 -35.46
N GLU A 192 42.01 -6.98 -36.31
CA GLU A 192 42.82 -6.91 -37.53
C GLU A 192 42.21 -5.97 -38.57
N LEU A 193 40.88 -5.96 -38.73
CA LEU A 193 40.20 -5.02 -39.62
C LEU A 193 40.39 -3.56 -39.19
N ARG A 194 40.38 -3.28 -37.88
CA ARG A 194 40.68 -1.94 -37.34
C ARG A 194 42.12 -1.53 -37.61
N LYS A 195 43.06 -2.47 -37.48
CA LYS A 195 44.48 -2.23 -37.82
C LYS A 195 44.63 -1.92 -39.30
N LYS A 196 43.97 -2.70 -40.17
CA LYS A 196 43.92 -2.49 -41.61
C LYS A 196 43.30 -1.14 -41.99
N LEU A 197 42.14 -0.80 -41.42
CA LEU A 197 41.45 0.48 -41.64
C LEU A 197 42.33 1.67 -41.25
N ASN A 198 43.03 1.57 -40.12
CA ASN A 198 43.96 2.61 -39.68
C ASN A 198 45.14 2.76 -40.65
N LEU A 199 45.68 1.66 -41.17
CA LEU A 199 46.75 1.71 -42.17
C LEU A 199 46.27 2.37 -43.47
N GLU A 200 45.13 1.95 -43.99
CA GLU A 200 44.48 2.54 -45.18
C GLU A 200 44.22 4.04 -44.99
N TYR A 201 43.77 4.44 -43.79
CA TYR A 201 43.56 5.83 -43.45
C TYR A 201 44.86 6.65 -43.51
N GLN A 202 45.95 6.15 -42.91
CA GLN A 202 47.24 6.83 -42.92
C GLN A 202 47.83 6.94 -44.34
N GLU A 203 47.71 5.89 -45.14
CA GLU A 203 48.15 5.91 -46.54
C GLU A 203 47.36 6.94 -47.36
N LYS A 204 46.03 6.94 -47.25
CA LYS A 204 45.18 7.91 -47.95
C LYS A 204 45.40 9.34 -47.47
N LYS A 205 45.62 9.53 -46.16
CA LYS A 205 45.98 10.82 -45.58
C LYS A 205 47.28 11.34 -46.18
N THR A 206 48.34 10.52 -46.17
CA THR A 206 49.66 10.85 -46.72
C THR A 206 49.57 11.19 -48.22
N GLN A 207 48.80 10.40 -48.99
CA GLN A 207 48.57 10.68 -50.43
C GLN A 207 47.85 12.02 -50.65
N ALA A 208 46.88 12.35 -49.80
CA ALA A 208 46.14 13.61 -49.89
C ALA A 208 47.02 14.82 -49.49
N GLU A 209 47.86 14.68 -48.46
CA GLU A 209 48.84 15.70 -48.06
C GLU A 209 49.90 15.91 -49.15
N HIS A 210 50.39 14.84 -49.78
CA HIS A 210 51.31 14.94 -50.92
C HIS A 210 50.67 15.69 -52.11
N LYS A 211 49.40 15.42 -52.43
CA LYS A 211 48.64 16.17 -53.46
C LYS A 211 48.46 17.66 -53.12
N ARG A 212 48.58 18.03 -51.84
CA ARG A 212 48.53 19.42 -51.34
C ARG A 212 49.92 20.06 -51.20
N GLY A 213 50.95 19.48 -51.82
CA GLY A 213 52.33 19.98 -51.74
C GLY A 213 53.03 19.64 -50.42
N GLY A 214 52.62 18.54 -49.77
CA GLY A 214 53.23 18.04 -48.53
C GLY A 214 52.79 18.76 -47.26
N LYS A 215 51.80 19.64 -47.32
CA LYS A 215 51.24 20.30 -46.13
C LYS A 215 50.37 19.33 -45.33
N PRO A 216 50.63 19.13 -44.02
CA PRO A 216 49.77 18.33 -43.17
C PRO A 216 48.35 18.90 -43.12
N PHE A 217 47.35 18.03 -42.89
CA PHE A 217 46.00 18.49 -42.58
C PHE A 217 45.99 19.32 -41.29
N ASP A 218 45.23 20.42 -41.27
CA ASP A 218 44.82 20.99 -39.98
C ASP A 218 43.75 20.11 -39.31
N ARG A 219 43.45 20.39 -38.03
CA ARG A 219 42.52 19.56 -37.26
C ARG A 219 41.12 19.45 -37.88
N LYS A 220 40.57 20.55 -38.41
CA LYS A 220 39.21 20.55 -39.01
C LYS A 220 39.22 19.78 -40.32
N GLU A 221 40.24 19.99 -41.13
CA GLU A 221 40.39 19.28 -42.40
C GLU A 221 40.63 17.78 -42.19
N GLU A 222 41.38 17.38 -41.15
CA GLU A 222 41.58 15.98 -40.78
C GLU A 222 40.28 15.31 -40.32
N GLU A 223 39.46 16.00 -39.52
CA GLU A 223 38.14 15.53 -39.11
C GLU A 223 37.21 15.35 -40.32
N GLU A 224 37.19 16.31 -41.25
CA GLU A 224 36.39 16.22 -42.47
C GLU A 224 36.88 15.11 -43.41
N PHE A 225 38.19 14.98 -43.58
CA PHE A 225 38.82 13.91 -44.34
C PHE A 225 38.51 12.54 -43.73
N ARG A 226 38.62 12.40 -42.41
CA ARG A 226 38.27 11.17 -41.69
C ARG A 226 36.80 10.82 -41.85
N LYS A 227 35.91 11.81 -41.80
CA LYS A 227 34.46 11.59 -42.04
C LYS A 227 34.19 11.11 -43.46
N LYS A 228 34.82 11.72 -44.47
CA LYS A 228 34.72 11.28 -45.88
C LYS A 228 35.32 9.89 -46.10
N PHE A 229 36.42 9.57 -45.42
CA PHE A 229 37.07 8.26 -45.50
C PHE A 229 36.24 7.15 -44.84
N LEU A 230 35.61 7.44 -43.70
CA LEU A 230 34.71 6.53 -43.00
C LEU A 230 33.28 6.54 -43.56
N ASP A 231 33.03 7.23 -44.68
CA ASP A 231 31.74 7.13 -45.34
C ASP A 231 31.57 5.70 -45.88
N ALA A 232 30.53 5.00 -45.43
CA ALA A 232 30.36 3.57 -45.66
C ALA A 232 30.27 3.17 -47.15
N GLY A 233 29.97 4.15 -48.02
CA GLY A 233 30.00 3.96 -49.47
C GLY A 233 31.39 3.96 -50.11
N ASN A 234 32.43 4.40 -49.40
CA ASN A 234 33.76 4.68 -49.97
C ASN A 234 34.91 3.82 -49.40
N ASN A 235 34.70 3.07 -48.31
CA ASN A 235 35.71 2.19 -47.73
C ASN A 235 35.15 0.79 -47.38
N GLU A 236 35.59 -0.22 -48.13
CA GLU A 236 35.15 -1.62 -47.97
C GLU A 236 35.55 -2.23 -46.61
N THR A 237 36.74 -1.91 -46.08
CA THR A 237 37.18 -2.39 -44.76
C THR A 237 36.29 -1.85 -43.64
N TYR A 238 35.85 -0.59 -43.74
CA TYR A 238 34.89 0.00 -42.79
C TYR A 238 33.51 -0.62 -42.92
N LYS A 239 33.03 -0.87 -44.14
CA LYS A 239 31.78 -1.59 -44.41
C LYS A 239 31.79 -3.00 -43.81
N GLU A 240 32.90 -3.73 -43.93
CA GLU A 240 33.08 -5.04 -43.31
C GLU A 240 33.06 -4.97 -41.77
N ILE A 241 33.69 -3.94 -41.18
CA ILE A 241 33.60 -3.70 -39.73
C ILE A 241 32.15 -3.45 -39.30
N LEU A 242 31.39 -2.65 -40.05
CA LEU A 242 29.98 -2.37 -39.75
C LEU A 242 29.13 -3.65 -39.84
N ASP A 243 29.26 -4.45 -40.90
CA ASP A 243 28.55 -5.72 -41.05
C ASP A 243 28.85 -6.69 -39.89
N LYS A 244 30.13 -6.81 -39.49
CA LYS A 244 30.52 -7.64 -38.32
C LYS A 244 29.95 -7.10 -37.01
N LEU A 245 29.93 -5.78 -36.82
CA LEU A 245 29.34 -5.16 -35.63
C LEU A 245 27.82 -5.34 -35.58
N GLU A 246 27.14 -5.25 -36.72
CA GLU A 246 25.71 -5.50 -36.85
C GLU A 246 25.38 -6.96 -36.51
N LYS A 247 26.09 -7.92 -37.13
CA LYS A 247 25.96 -9.36 -36.82
C LYS A 247 26.22 -9.65 -35.34
N LYS A 248 27.26 -9.04 -34.76
CA LYS A 248 27.55 -9.14 -33.32
C LYS A 248 26.42 -8.56 -32.47
N GLY A 249 25.83 -7.43 -32.89
CA GLY A 249 24.69 -6.81 -32.22
C GLY A 249 23.45 -7.70 -32.23
N ALA A 250 23.12 -8.27 -33.39
CA ALA A 250 22.03 -9.24 -33.55
C ALA A 250 22.25 -10.48 -32.68
N PHE A 251 23.47 -11.04 -32.68
CA PHE A 251 23.84 -12.17 -31.83
C PHE A 251 23.70 -11.86 -30.33
N ILE A 252 24.18 -10.70 -29.86
CA ILE A 252 24.04 -10.29 -28.45
C ILE A 252 22.56 -10.19 -28.07
N LYS A 253 21.72 -9.66 -28.96
CA LYS A 253 20.27 -9.54 -28.75
C LYS A 253 19.63 -10.92 -28.63
N GLU A 254 19.85 -11.81 -29.59
CA GLU A 254 19.31 -13.19 -29.58
C GLU A 254 19.79 -13.98 -28.35
N PHE A 255 21.09 -13.86 -28.01
CA PHE A 255 21.65 -14.48 -26.81
C PHE A 255 20.95 -14.00 -25.54
N ARG A 256 20.71 -12.69 -25.40
CA ARG A 256 19.99 -12.12 -24.26
C ARG A 256 18.55 -12.61 -24.21
N GLU A 257 17.82 -12.59 -25.31
CA GLU A 257 16.43 -13.07 -25.38
C GLU A 257 16.32 -14.56 -24.98
N ARG A 258 17.23 -15.41 -25.46
CA ARG A 258 17.30 -16.84 -25.06
C ARG A 258 17.56 -17.00 -23.57
N PHE A 259 18.50 -16.23 -23.01
CA PHE A 259 18.82 -16.26 -21.58
C PHE A 259 17.67 -15.74 -20.72
N GLU A 260 17.02 -14.64 -21.11
CA GLU A 260 15.85 -14.09 -20.41
C GLU A 260 14.70 -15.09 -20.41
N LYS A 261 14.46 -15.78 -21.53
CA LYS A 261 13.47 -16.87 -21.62
C LYS A 261 13.81 -18.04 -20.69
N GLN A 262 15.07 -18.46 -20.63
CA GLN A 262 15.49 -19.51 -19.69
C GLN A 262 15.28 -19.08 -18.23
N ILE A 263 15.67 -17.85 -17.87
CA ILE A 263 15.45 -17.29 -16.53
C ILE A 263 13.95 -17.24 -16.20
N ALA A 264 13.11 -16.84 -17.16
CA ALA A 264 11.66 -16.83 -16.97
C ALA A 264 11.09 -18.24 -16.73
N GLN A 265 11.56 -19.25 -17.47
CA GLN A 265 11.15 -20.65 -17.29
C GLN A 265 11.60 -21.23 -15.94
N GLU A 266 12.82 -20.94 -15.52
CA GLU A 266 13.35 -21.36 -14.21
C GLU A 266 12.58 -20.69 -13.05
N LYS A 267 12.26 -19.40 -13.19
CA LYS A 267 11.40 -18.67 -12.25
C LYS A 267 9.99 -19.28 -12.19
N GLU A 268 9.36 -19.51 -13.33
CA GLU A 268 8.03 -20.13 -13.39
C GLU A 268 8.02 -21.54 -12.76
N LYS A 269 9.08 -22.33 -13.00
CA LYS A 269 9.26 -23.64 -12.36
C LYS A 269 9.39 -23.50 -10.84
N LEU A 270 10.22 -22.59 -10.36
CA LEU A 270 10.39 -22.34 -8.93
C LEU A 270 9.09 -21.86 -8.29
N GLU A 271 8.36 -20.95 -8.93
CA GLU A 271 7.05 -20.46 -8.47
C GLU A 271 6.04 -21.60 -8.33
N LYS A 272 5.97 -22.52 -9.30
CA LYS A 272 5.11 -23.72 -9.20
C LYS A 272 5.52 -24.65 -8.06
N GLN A 273 6.82 -24.91 -7.89
CA GLN A 273 7.34 -25.72 -6.79
C GLN A 273 7.03 -25.09 -5.43
N MET A 274 7.15 -23.77 -5.33
CA MET A 274 6.85 -23.00 -4.13
C MET A 274 5.36 -22.99 -3.80
N ALA A 275 4.49 -22.84 -4.80
CA ALA A 275 3.05 -22.96 -4.63
C ALA A 275 2.65 -24.37 -4.14
N GLN A 276 3.25 -25.42 -4.70
CA GLN A 276 3.03 -26.80 -4.26
C GLN A 276 3.51 -27.01 -2.81
N ALA A 277 4.68 -26.49 -2.45
CA ALA A 277 5.22 -26.58 -1.10
C ALA A 277 4.30 -25.90 -0.09
N HIS A 278 3.80 -24.69 -0.41
CA HIS A 278 2.86 -23.95 0.42
C HIS A 278 1.55 -24.72 0.62
N GLN A 279 0.94 -25.24 -0.45
CA GLN A 279 -0.30 -26.02 -0.36
C GLN A 279 -0.16 -27.27 0.51
N LYS A 280 0.92 -28.05 0.31
CA LYS A 280 1.21 -29.24 1.14
C LYS A 280 1.47 -28.87 2.59
N ALA A 281 2.18 -27.76 2.83
CA ALA A 281 2.46 -27.27 4.17
C ALA A 281 1.16 -26.89 4.90
N MET A 282 0.26 -26.17 4.22
CA MET A 282 -1.05 -25.82 4.78
C MET A 282 -1.89 -27.05 5.14
N ALA A 283 -1.87 -28.09 4.30
CA ALA A 283 -2.56 -29.35 4.59
C ALA A 283 -2.01 -30.04 5.85
N ARG A 284 -0.69 -29.98 6.08
CA ARG A 284 -0.03 -30.53 7.28
C ARG A 284 -0.20 -29.65 8.52
N VAL A 285 -0.41 -28.35 8.35
CA VAL A 285 -0.68 -27.40 9.46
C VAL A 285 -2.14 -27.48 9.93
N GLN A 286 -3.07 -27.84 9.04
CA GLN A 286 -4.50 -27.90 9.35
C GLN A 286 -4.83 -28.75 10.60
N PRO A 287 -4.29 -29.97 10.80
CA PRO A 287 -4.53 -30.73 12.03
C PRO A 287 -4.08 -30.00 13.30
N LEU A 288 -2.96 -29.24 13.27
CA LEU A 288 -2.49 -28.47 14.41
C LEU A 288 -3.48 -27.36 14.80
N ILE A 289 -4.14 -26.77 13.80
CA ILE A 289 -5.18 -25.75 14.00
C ILE A 289 -6.46 -26.40 14.55
N GLU A 290 -6.88 -27.52 14.00
CA GLU A 290 -8.04 -28.29 14.46
C GLU A 290 -7.87 -28.69 15.93
N ASP A 291 -6.72 -29.26 16.30
CA ASP A 291 -6.42 -29.66 17.68
C ASP A 291 -6.36 -28.46 18.64
N ALA A 292 -5.72 -27.37 18.20
CA ALA A 292 -5.64 -26.14 18.99
C ALA A 292 -7.01 -25.54 19.25
N PHE A 293 -7.90 -25.53 18.24
CA PHE A 293 -9.25 -25.05 18.41
C PHE A 293 -10.07 -25.96 19.32
N LYS A 294 -10.08 -27.27 19.10
CA LYS A 294 -10.81 -28.24 19.95
C LYS A 294 -10.42 -28.08 21.41
N LYS A 295 -9.11 -27.98 21.68
CA LYS A 295 -8.60 -27.73 23.02
C LYS A 295 -9.05 -26.39 23.58
N ALA A 296 -8.90 -25.30 22.81
CA ALA A 296 -9.30 -23.97 23.23
C ALA A 296 -10.81 -23.88 23.51
N PHE A 297 -11.63 -24.54 22.69
CA PHE A 297 -13.08 -24.63 22.82
C PHE A 297 -13.46 -25.38 24.09
N ALA A 298 -12.90 -26.57 24.31
CA ALA A 298 -13.12 -27.34 25.54
C ALA A 298 -12.70 -26.56 26.80
N ASP A 299 -11.50 -25.98 26.81
CA ASP A 299 -10.97 -25.21 27.95
C ASP A 299 -11.79 -23.92 28.22
N SER A 300 -12.47 -23.40 27.21
CA SER A 300 -13.27 -22.17 27.34
C SER A 300 -14.50 -22.36 28.22
N ASN A 301 -15.06 -23.58 28.28
CA ASN A 301 -16.33 -23.89 28.94
C ASN A 301 -17.46 -22.91 28.54
N GLY A 302 -17.66 -22.69 27.24
CA GLY A 302 -18.65 -21.76 26.69
C GLY A 302 -18.31 -20.27 26.88
N ASN A 303 -17.09 -19.95 27.33
CA ASN A 303 -16.65 -18.57 27.44
C ASN A 303 -15.88 -18.14 26.19
N ASN A 304 -16.59 -17.48 25.30
CA ASN A 304 -16.09 -16.97 24.02
C ASN A 304 -14.84 -16.07 24.12
N VAL A 305 -14.72 -15.26 25.17
CA VAL A 305 -13.52 -14.45 25.42
C VAL A 305 -12.31 -15.31 25.79
N LYS A 306 -12.51 -16.38 26.57
CA LYS A 306 -11.45 -17.35 26.90
C LYS A 306 -11.02 -18.14 25.67
N LEU A 307 -11.98 -18.54 24.82
CA LEU A 307 -11.70 -19.21 23.54
C LEU A 307 -10.74 -18.37 22.69
N VAL A 308 -11.07 -17.10 22.43
CA VAL A 308 -10.24 -16.22 21.60
C VAL A 308 -8.84 -16.02 22.19
N LYS A 309 -8.71 -15.85 23.51
CA LYS A 309 -7.40 -15.75 24.18
C LYS A 309 -6.58 -17.04 24.09
N ALA A 310 -7.24 -18.20 24.16
CA ALA A 310 -6.58 -19.49 24.00
C ALA A 310 -6.08 -19.70 22.57
N LEU A 311 -6.85 -19.26 21.56
CA LEU A 311 -6.42 -19.28 20.15
C LEU A 311 -5.23 -18.33 19.89
N ASP A 312 -5.22 -17.11 20.46
CA ASP A 312 -4.07 -16.19 20.36
C ASP A 312 -2.81 -16.82 20.98
N LYS A 313 -2.95 -17.57 22.07
CA LYS A 313 -1.84 -18.34 22.64
C LYS A 313 -1.40 -19.48 21.73
N ALA A 314 -2.35 -20.22 21.15
CA ALA A 314 -2.06 -21.33 20.24
C ALA A 314 -1.32 -20.87 18.97
N ARG A 315 -1.62 -19.66 18.48
CA ARG A 315 -0.92 -19.00 17.36
C ARG A 315 0.61 -18.97 17.57
N GLU A 316 1.10 -18.70 18.77
CA GLU A 316 2.55 -18.70 19.01
C GLU A 316 3.15 -20.11 18.88
N SER A 317 2.46 -21.14 19.38
CA SER A 317 2.93 -22.52 19.31
C SER A 317 2.85 -23.12 17.91
N ILE A 318 1.78 -22.85 17.17
CA ILE A 318 1.60 -23.39 15.81
C ILE A 318 2.61 -22.75 14.86
N ALA A 319 2.95 -21.47 15.04
CA ALA A 319 3.86 -20.76 14.15
C ALA A 319 5.23 -21.43 14.03
N GLU A 320 5.78 -21.94 15.14
CA GLU A 320 7.08 -22.63 15.12
C GLU A 320 7.03 -23.91 14.27
N GLU A 321 6.03 -24.77 14.49
CA GLU A 321 5.89 -26.03 13.76
C GLU A 321 5.50 -25.79 12.29
N ALA A 322 4.64 -24.80 12.03
CA ALA A 322 4.23 -24.42 10.67
C ALA A 322 5.43 -23.99 9.80
N HIS A 323 6.40 -23.26 10.39
CA HIS A 323 7.64 -22.91 9.69
C HIS A 323 8.57 -24.11 9.45
N SER A 324 8.59 -25.11 10.37
CA SER A 324 9.31 -26.38 10.14
C SER A 324 8.68 -27.15 8.99
N ILE A 325 7.35 -27.31 9.02
CA ILE A 325 6.58 -28.00 7.99
C ILE A 325 6.80 -27.35 6.62
N LEU A 326 6.63 -26.03 6.52
CA LEU A 326 6.81 -25.33 5.24
C LEU A 326 8.20 -25.56 4.65
N MET A 327 9.21 -25.48 5.50
CA MET A 327 10.59 -25.70 5.09
C MET A 327 10.81 -27.10 4.54
N GLU A 328 10.33 -28.13 5.23
CA GLU A 328 10.40 -29.52 4.78
C GLU A 328 9.76 -29.66 3.38
N GLU A 329 8.59 -29.04 3.17
CA GLU A 329 7.93 -29.05 1.86
C GLU A 329 8.70 -28.27 0.79
N VAL A 330 9.36 -27.16 1.14
CA VAL A 330 10.24 -26.42 0.20
C VAL A 330 11.41 -27.30 -0.23
N VAL A 331 12.06 -28.01 0.70
CA VAL A 331 13.14 -28.95 0.39
C VAL A 331 12.62 -30.07 -0.49
N ARG A 332 11.48 -30.67 -0.13
CA ARG A 332 10.84 -31.75 -0.90
C ARG A 332 10.43 -31.32 -2.32
N ALA A 333 10.02 -30.07 -2.51
CA ALA A 333 9.59 -29.57 -3.82
C ALA A 333 10.76 -29.09 -4.70
N THR A 334 11.83 -28.54 -4.10
CA THR A 334 12.90 -27.86 -4.84
C THR A 334 14.24 -28.59 -4.83
N GLY A 335 14.46 -29.51 -3.89
CA GLY A 335 15.75 -30.13 -3.62
C GLY A 335 16.79 -29.16 -3.05
N LYS A 336 16.38 -27.95 -2.64
CA LYS A 336 17.27 -26.87 -2.21
C LYS A 336 17.14 -26.59 -0.73
N ARG A 337 18.29 -26.51 -0.07
CA ARG A 337 18.41 -26.34 1.38
C ARG A 337 18.83 -24.92 1.76
N VAL A 338 17.91 -24.12 2.32
CA VAL A 338 18.24 -22.79 2.87
C VAL A 338 18.71 -22.95 4.31
N SER A 339 19.92 -22.51 4.66
CA SER A 339 20.44 -22.68 6.03
C SER A 339 20.01 -21.53 6.96
N LYS A 340 20.08 -21.76 8.29
CA LYS A 340 19.90 -20.71 9.31
C LYS A 340 20.76 -19.47 9.04
N LYS A 341 22.02 -19.68 8.62
CA LYS A 341 22.97 -18.61 8.27
C LYS A 341 22.50 -17.78 7.07
N ASP A 342 21.80 -18.41 6.13
CA ASP A 342 21.25 -17.68 4.98
C ASP A 342 20.11 -16.76 5.41
N LEU A 343 19.22 -17.26 6.27
CA LEU A 343 18.02 -16.54 6.73
C LEU A 343 18.31 -15.45 7.76
N SER A 344 19.40 -15.58 8.51
CA SER A 344 19.80 -14.62 9.56
C SER A 344 20.50 -13.37 9.01
N LYS A 345 20.70 -13.25 7.70
CA LYS A 345 21.32 -12.06 7.09
C LYS A 345 20.35 -10.89 7.13
N LYS A 346 20.86 -9.69 7.43
CA LYS A 346 20.07 -8.45 7.43
C LYS A 346 19.38 -8.18 6.07
N GLU A 347 20.03 -8.58 4.98
CA GLU A 347 19.49 -8.49 3.63
C GLU A 347 18.21 -9.32 3.45
N VAL A 348 18.09 -10.46 4.14
CA VAL A 348 16.89 -11.32 4.08
C VAL A 348 15.72 -10.71 4.86
N VAL A 349 15.98 -9.93 5.91
CA VAL A 349 14.92 -9.15 6.57
C VAL A 349 14.33 -8.14 5.59
N HIS A 350 15.18 -7.39 4.87
CA HIS A 350 14.73 -6.45 3.86
C HIS A 350 14.04 -7.17 2.68
N LEU A 351 14.49 -8.36 2.31
CA LEU A 351 13.85 -9.19 1.29
C LEU A 351 12.47 -9.69 1.72
N ALA A 352 12.32 -10.08 2.98
CA ALA A 352 11.04 -10.44 3.57
C ALA A 352 10.09 -9.24 3.57
N GLU A 353 10.59 -8.06 3.97
CA GLU A 353 9.83 -6.81 3.89
C GLU A 353 9.37 -6.49 2.46
N SER A 354 10.25 -6.64 1.46
CA SER A 354 9.97 -6.38 0.03
C SER A 354 9.15 -7.48 -0.66
N THR A 355 8.87 -8.60 0.01
CA THR A 355 8.03 -9.69 -0.52
C THR A 355 6.69 -9.82 0.20
N THR A 356 6.40 -8.92 1.16
CA THR A 356 5.14 -8.89 1.90
C THR A 356 3.93 -8.78 1.00
N ALA A 357 3.97 -7.88 0.04
CA ALA A 357 2.85 -7.67 -0.86
C ALA A 357 2.59 -8.89 -1.74
N THR A 358 1.32 -9.08 -2.03
CA THR A 358 0.85 -10.01 -3.05
C THR A 358 0.07 -9.22 -4.09
N PRO A 359 0.28 -9.49 -5.39
CA PRO A 359 -0.55 -8.92 -6.44
C PRO A 359 -1.93 -9.59 -6.52
N ASN A 360 -2.19 -10.63 -5.72
CA ASN A 360 -3.47 -11.30 -5.67
C ASN A 360 -4.48 -10.44 -4.92
N ASP A 361 -5.68 -10.34 -5.49
CA ASP A 361 -6.81 -9.76 -4.78
C ASP A 361 -7.33 -10.75 -3.72
N ILE A 362 -8.07 -10.23 -2.74
CA ILE A 362 -8.79 -11.03 -1.77
C ILE A 362 -10.26 -10.66 -1.83
N LEU A 363 -11.13 -11.68 -1.75
CA LEU A 363 -12.56 -11.50 -1.56
C LEU A 363 -12.99 -12.26 -0.31
N HIS A 364 -13.69 -11.60 0.59
CA HIS A 364 -14.14 -12.20 1.84
C HIS A 364 -15.65 -12.10 1.98
N THR A 365 -16.34 -13.23 2.13
CA THR A 365 -17.76 -13.24 2.45
C THR A 365 -17.98 -13.42 3.95
N ASP A 366 -18.89 -12.63 4.50
CA ASP A 366 -19.28 -12.69 5.91
C ASP A 366 -20.80 -12.76 5.98
N GLY A 367 -21.33 -13.94 6.31
CA GLY A 367 -22.77 -14.12 6.40
C GLY A 367 -23.38 -13.45 7.63
N SER A 368 -22.61 -13.23 8.70
CA SER A 368 -23.06 -12.53 9.90
C SER A 368 -23.34 -11.05 9.63
N SER A 369 -22.49 -10.40 8.83
CA SER A 369 -22.71 -9.02 8.36
C SER A 369 -23.44 -8.95 7.02
N LYS A 370 -23.66 -10.08 6.33
CA LYS A 370 -24.20 -10.14 4.96
C LYS A 370 -23.43 -9.24 4.00
N LEU A 371 -22.13 -9.09 4.22
CA LEU A 371 -21.22 -8.29 3.40
C LEU A 371 -20.22 -9.18 2.67
N ALA A 372 -19.82 -8.74 1.49
CA ALA A 372 -18.60 -9.19 0.85
C ALA A 372 -17.61 -8.03 0.74
N THR A 373 -16.37 -8.25 1.15
CA THR A 373 -15.29 -7.25 1.08
C THR A 373 -14.22 -7.73 0.13
N TRP A 374 -13.99 -6.97 -0.93
CA TRP A 374 -12.89 -7.14 -1.85
C TRP A 374 -11.75 -6.19 -1.50
N ILE A 375 -10.51 -6.70 -1.51
CA ILE A 375 -9.29 -5.94 -1.27
C ILE A 375 -8.36 -6.18 -2.45
N SER A 376 -7.96 -5.11 -3.14
CA SER A 376 -7.05 -5.24 -4.27
C SER A 376 -5.65 -5.65 -3.83
N GLY A 377 -4.98 -6.49 -4.61
CA GLY A 377 -3.53 -6.72 -4.46
C GLY A 377 -2.73 -5.49 -4.91
N SER A 378 -1.44 -5.42 -4.54
CA SER A 378 -0.48 -4.63 -5.30
C SER A 378 0.92 -5.21 -5.22
N GLU A 379 1.75 -4.86 -6.19
CA GLU A 379 3.12 -5.35 -6.30
C GLU A 379 4.05 -4.71 -5.26
N ASN A 380 3.75 -3.48 -4.85
CA ASN A 380 4.57 -2.75 -3.90
C ASN A 380 4.17 -3.09 -2.46
N THR A 381 5.19 -3.15 -1.60
CA THR A 381 5.01 -3.41 -0.17
C THR A 381 4.81 -2.13 0.64
N ALA A 382 4.08 -2.23 1.76
CA ALA A 382 3.98 -1.13 2.73
C ALA A 382 5.36 -0.75 3.33
N HIS A 383 6.36 -1.60 3.14
CA HIS A 383 7.73 -1.39 3.63
C HIS A 383 8.62 -0.63 2.64
N GLU A 384 8.31 -0.67 1.34
CA GLU A 384 9.00 0.05 0.25
C GLU A 384 8.45 1.47 0.09
N ARG A 385 8.79 2.33 1.05
CA ARG A 385 8.48 3.77 1.02
C ARG A 385 9.65 4.57 0.45
N GLY A 386 9.88 4.42 -0.85
CA GLY A 386 10.85 5.22 -1.62
C GLY A 386 10.19 6.42 -2.31
N ILE A 387 10.98 7.13 -3.12
CA ILE A 387 10.48 8.17 -4.02
C ILE A 387 9.66 7.48 -5.13
N ASP A 388 8.49 8.04 -5.47
CA ASP A 388 7.59 7.56 -6.52
C ASP A 388 7.07 6.11 -6.37
N THR A 389 7.39 5.45 -5.24
CA THR A 389 6.97 4.09 -4.91
C THR A 389 5.91 4.15 -3.84
N LEU A 390 4.77 3.50 -4.10
CA LEU A 390 3.64 3.49 -3.21
C LEU A 390 2.93 2.14 -3.27
N ALA A 391 2.75 1.54 -2.10
CA ALA A 391 1.79 0.48 -1.91
C ALA A 391 0.41 1.07 -1.68
N ASP A 392 -0.60 0.43 -2.23
CA ASP A 392 -1.97 0.88 -2.11
C ASP A 392 -2.92 -0.31 -2.29
N ARG A 393 -4.08 -0.23 -1.64
CA ARG A 393 -5.11 -1.27 -1.64
C ARG A 393 -6.45 -0.59 -1.80
N GLN A 394 -7.19 -0.91 -2.85
CA GLN A 394 -8.60 -0.53 -2.92
C GLN A 394 -9.41 -1.50 -2.06
N ILE A 395 -10.31 -0.96 -1.25
CA ILE A 395 -11.26 -1.71 -0.44
C ILE A 395 -12.64 -1.45 -1.03
N ALA A 396 -13.36 -2.51 -1.37
CA ALA A 396 -14.71 -2.42 -1.88
C ALA A 396 -15.63 -3.38 -1.14
N THR A 397 -16.78 -2.88 -0.69
CA THR A 397 -17.76 -3.67 0.05
C THR A 397 -19.06 -3.70 -0.75
N ILE A 398 -19.70 -4.87 -0.81
CA ILE A 398 -21.07 -5.03 -1.32
C ILE A 398 -21.91 -5.80 -0.31
N ALA A 399 -23.22 -5.59 -0.34
CA ALA A 399 -24.14 -6.49 0.32
C ALA A 399 -24.27 -7.82 -0.46
N LEU A 400 -24.31 -8.95 0.25
CA LEU A 400 -24.58 -10.30 -0.29
C LEU A 400 -26.06 -10.52 -0.67
N GLY A 401 -26.88 -9.47 -0.63
CA GLY A 401 -28.30 -9.48 -0.97
C GLY A 401 -28.83 -8.06 -1.20
N ASN A 402 -30.10 -7.82 -0.86
CA ASN A 402 -30.78 -6.54 -1.09
C ASN A 402 -30.39 -5.42 -0.08
N GLY A 403 -29.18 -5.49 0.48
CA GLY A 403 -28.69 -4.53 1.46
C GLY A 403 -28.06 -3.28 0.84
N TYR A 404 -27.76 -2.32 1.71
CA TYR A 404 -27.00 -1.12 1.36
C TYR A 404 -25.64 -1.51 0.77
N THR A 405 -25.26 -0.87 -0.33
CA THR A 405 -23.95 -1.03 -0.96
C THR A 405 -23.28 0.32 -1.05
N PRO A 406 -22.13 0.51 -0.38
CA PRO A 406 -21.44 1.78 -0.39
C PRO A 406 -21.06 2.22 -1.80
N SER A 407 -21.36 3.47 -2.13
CA SER A 407 -21.00 4.11 -3.40
C SER A 407 -19.62 4.81 -3.33
N ARG A 408 -18.91 4.70 -2.21
CA ARG A 408 -17.61 5.35 -2.02
C ARG A 408 -16.47 4.58 -2.66
N LEU A 409 -15.42 5.30 -3.06
CA LEU A 409 -14.10 4.76 -3.36
C LEU A 409 -13.26 4.80 -2.08
N GLN A 410 -12.80 3.65 -1.61
CA GLN A 410 -11.96 3.56 -0.41
C GLN A 410 -10.61 2.96 -0.77
N ILE A 411 -9.54 3.69 -0.46
CA ILE A 411 -8.17 3.29 -0.74
C ILE A 411 -7.40 3.31 0.59
N ARG A 412 -6.59 2.29 0.83
CA ARG A 412 -5.63 2.24 1.91
C ARG A 412 -4.23 2.40 1.34
N THR A 413 -3.40 3.18 2.02
CA THR A 413 -1.97 3.32 1.74
C THR A 413 -1.16 3.13 3.03
N PRO A 414 0.14 2.81 2.99
CA PRO A 414 1.01 3.16 4.09
C PRO A 414 1.12 4.70 4.17
N SER A 415 1.72 5.22 5.23
CA SER A 415 2.03 6.66 5.27
C SER A 415 2.80 7.09 4.02
N LEU A 416 2.37 8.20 3.40
CA LEU A 416 2.97 8.70 2.16
C LEU A 416 4.40 9.23 2.38
N ASP A 417 4.77 9.53 3.63
CA ASP A 417 6.12 9.99 3.98
C ASP A 417 7.20 8.93 3.72
N VAL A 418 8.32 9.39 3.15
CA VAL A 418 9.53 8.58 2.93
C VAL A 418 10.24 8.26 4.24
N LYS A 419 10.82 7.06 4.35
CA LYS A 419 11.38 6.57 5.62
C LYS A 419 12.62 7.35 6.07
N LYS A 420 13.63 7.55 5.21
CA LYS A 420 14.94 8.18 5.55
C LYS A 420 15.69 8.68 4.31
N GLY A 421 16.67 9.56 4.51
CA GLY A 421 17.71 9.87 3.52
C GLY A 421 17.32 10.86 2.43
N ILE A 422 16.19 11.55 2.59
CA ILE A 422 15.66 12.52 1.64
C ILE A 422 15.46 13.84 2.40
N ASP A 423 15.84 14.95 1.78
CA ASP A 423 15.62 16.27 2.36
C ASP A 423 14.13 16.61 2.42
N LYS A 424 13.77 17.60 3.23
CA LYS A 424 12.36 17.92 3.48
C LYS A 424 11.62 18.37 2.23
N ALA A 425 12.23 19.17 1.36
CA ALA A 425 11.59 19.69 0.16
C ALA A 425 11.29 18.55 -0.83
N SER A 426 12.27 17.66 -1.03
CA SER A 426 12.09 16.45 -1.84
C SER A 426 11.01 15.51 -1.27
N ALA A 427 10.94 15.36 0.05
CA ALA A 427 9.90 14.55 0.70
C ALA A 427 8.49 15.16 0.56
N ILE A 428 8.37 16.49 0.65
CA ILE A 428 7.10 17.21 0.42
C ILE A 428 6.65 17.04 -1.04
N ASN A 429 7.59 17.18 -1.98
CA ASN A 429 7.32 16.99 -3.40
C ASN A 429 6.89 15.55 -3.72
N ASP A 430 7.56 14.55 -3.16
CA ASP A 430 7.21 13.14 -3.33
C ASP A 430 5.78 12.84 -2.84
N VAL A 431 5.34 13.39 -1.70
CA VAL A 431 3.93 13.26 -1.27
C VAL A 431 2.98 13.85 -2.31
N SER A 432 3.29 15.03 -2.86
CA SER A 432 2.47 15.67 -3.89
C SER A 432 2.34 14.81 -5.16
N VAL A 433 3.46 14.21 -5.61
CA VAL A 433 3.50 13.29 -6.75
C VAL A 433 2.68 12.03 -6.46
N LYS A 434 2.83 11.43 -5.27
CA LYS A 434 2.07 10.25 -4.84
C LYS A 434 0.56 10.50 -4.79
N LEU A 435 0.12 11.64 -4.27
CA LEU A 435 -1.30 12.03 -4.27
C LEU A 435 -1.83 12.16 -5.71
N THR A 436 -1.05 12.76 -6.60
CA THR A 436 -1.39 12.89 -8.03
C THR A 436 -1.48 11.51 -8.72
N SER A 437 -0.54 10.63 -8.40
CA SER A 437 -0.50 9.25 -8.91
C SER A 437 -1.72 8.46 -8.45
N LEU A 438 -2.09 8.52 -7.16
CA LEU A 438 -3.30 7.89 -6.62
C LEU A 438 -4.58 8.42 -7.29
N ALA A 439 -4.71 9.75 -7.39
CA ALA A 439 -5.86 10.38 -8.01
C ALA A 439 -6.04 9.94 -9.48
N SER A 440 -4.94 9.77 -10.21
CA SER A 440 -4.95 9.28 -11.59
C SER A 440 -5.21 7.78 -11.69
N LYS A 441 -4.52 6.96 -10.87
CA LYS A 441 -4.63 5.50 -10.87
C LYS A 441 -6.05 5.04 -10.65
N TYR A 442 -6.78 5.69 -9.74
CA TYR A 442 -8.15 5.34 -9.38
C TYR A 442 -9.21 6.24 -10.01
N ALA A 443 -8.83 7.05 -11.01
CA ALA A 443 -9.71 7.97 -11.69
C ALA A 443 -10.62 8.75 -10.72
N ILE A 444 -10.05 9.24 -9.60
CA ILE A 444 -10.82 9.80 -8.47
C ILE A 444 -11.77 10.92 -8.93
N LYS A 445 -11.35 11.69 -9.94
CA LYS A 445 -12.16 12.74 -10.58
C LYS A 445 -13.51 12.24 -11.11
N GLU A 446 -13.62 10.98 -11.52
CA GLU A 446 -14.83 10.37 -12.08
C GLU A 446 -15.77 9.88 -10.98
N VAL A 447 -15.21 9.59 -9.80
CA VAL A 447 -15.98 9.15 -8.63
C VAL A 447 -16.54 10.33 -7.86
N ILE A 448 -15.83 11.44 -7.76
CA ILE A 448 -16.26 12.57 -6.92
C ILE A 448 -17.14 13.57 -7.68
N THR A 449 -18.19 14.02 -6.99
CA THR A 449 -19.17 14.99 -7.49
C THR A 449 -18.55 16.39 -7.49
N GLU A 450 -18.75 17.12 -8.59
CA GLU A 450 -18.41 18.55 -8.62
C GLU A 450 -19.43 19.31 -7.80
N LYS A 451 -18.99 20.00 -6.73
CA LYS A 451 -19.87 20.85 -5.94
C LYS A 451 -19.93 22.22 -6.61
N LYS A 452 -21.09 22.60 -7.17
CA LYS A 452 -21.29 23.89 -7.86
C LYS A 452 -21.43 25.08 -6.90
N VAL A 453 -20.94 24.91 -5.68
CA VAL A 453 -21.13 25.83 -4.57
C VAL A 453 -20.50 27.21 -4.83
N PHE A 454 -19.83 27.45 -5.96
CA PHE A 454 -18.99 28.63 -6.17
C PHE A 454 -19.19 29.24 -7.55
N THR A 455 -19.89 30.37 -7.64
CA THR A 455 -19.73 31.25 -8.80
C THR A 455 -19.03 32.53 -8.34
N ASN A 456 -17.88 32.81 -8.93
CA ASN A 456 -16.99 33.92 -8.56
C ASN A 456 -17.61 35.30 -8.82
N LYS A 457 -18.88 35.39 -9.23
CA LYS A 457 -19.49 36.61 -9.74
C LYS A 457 -19.67 37.65 -8.63
N GLU A 458 -19.99 37.22 -7.42
CA GLU A 458 -20.28 38.11 -6.28
C GLU A 458 -19.01 38.47 -5.49
N PHE A 459 -18.07 37.53 -5.32
CA PHE A 459 -16.75 37.82 -4.74
C PHE A 459 -15.94 38.79 -5.61
N ARG A 460 -16.06 38.70 -6.95
CA ARG A 460 -15.53 39.69 -7.92
C ARG A 460 -16.05 41.11 -7.67
N ALA A 461 -17.27 41.28 -7.16
CA ALA A 461 -17.79 42.62 -6.87
C ALA A 461 -17.20 43.16 -5.55
N LYS A 462 -17.10 42.32 -4.52
CA LYS A 462 -16.72 42.72 -3.16
C LYS A 462 -15.25 43.11 -3.01
N VAL A 463 -14.31 42.30 -3.54
CA VAL A 463 -12.86 42.60 -3.50
C VAL A 463 -12.51 43.85 -4.30
N ASN A 464 -13.19 44.06 -5.44
CA ASN A 464 -13.01 45.26 -6.27
C ASN A 464 -13.65 46.52 -5.65
N LEU A 465 -14.59 46.38 -4.71
CA LEU A 465 -15.21 47.47 -3.95
C LEU A 465 -14.32 47.93 -2.79
N GLU A 466 -13.70 47.02 -2.05
CA GLU A 466 -12.82 47.36 -0.91
C GLU A 466 -11.52 48.04 -1.37
N ALA A 467 -10.89 47.55 -2.45
CA ALA A 467 -9.73 48.23 -3.03
C ALA A 467 -10.09 49.61 -3.61
N ALA A 468 -11.29 49.78 -4.16
CA ALA A 468 -11.76 51.07 -4.65
C ALA A 468 -12.07 52.06 -3.52
N ALA A 469 -12.58 51.57 -2.38
CA ALA A 469 -12.89 52.39 -1.23
C ALA A 469 -11.62 52.98 -0.56
N ASP A 470 -10.56 52.18 -0.41
CA ASP A 470 -9.26 52.67 0.12
C ASP A 470 -8.63 53.72 -0.82
N ILE A 471 -8.71 53.51 -2.14
CA ILE A 471 -8.21 54.46 -3.14
C ILE A 471 -9.02 55.76 -3.14
N LYS A 472 -10.36 55.66 -3.10
CA LYS A 472 -11.25 56.83 -3.01
C LYS A 472 -10.94 57.67 -1.78
N ALA A 473 -10.79 57.04 -0.61
CA ALA A 473 -10.50 57.73 0.64
C ALA A 473 -9.17 58.52 0.59
N ARG A 474 -8.13 57.96 -0.05
CA ARG A 474 -6.82 58.63 -0.19
C ARG A 474 -6.85 59.81 -1.17
N LEU A 475 -7.56 59.66 -2.29
CA LEU A 475 -7.72 60.74 -3.28
C LEU A 475 -8.59 61.89 -2.75
N GLU A 476 -9.66 61.56 -2.00
CA GLU A 476 -10.48 62.57 -1.33
C GLU A 476 -9.71 63.30 -0.22
N ALA A 477 -8.83 62.61 0.51
CA ALA A 477 -7.93 63.23 1.48
C ALA A 477 -6.92 64.20 0.83
N ALA A 478 -6.55 63.97 -0.43
CA ALA A 478 -5.76 64.89 -1.24
C ALA A 478 -6.57 66.04 -1.88
N GLY A 479 -7.87 66.17 -1.54
CA GLY A 479 -8.76 67.21 -2.05
C GLY A 479 -9.34 66.94 -3.44
N ILE A 480 -9.12 65.73 -3.99
CA ILE A 480 -9.57 65.33 -5.32
C ILE A 480 -10.85 64.52 -5.16
N LYS A 481 -12.00 65.09 -5.55
CA LYS A 481 -13.27 64.35 -5.58
C LYS A 481 -13.27 63.36 -6.74
N VAL A 482 -13.47 62.08 -6.43
CA VAL A 482 -13.53 61.01 -7.42
C VAL A 482 -14.82 60.22 -7.26
N ASN A 483 -15.48 59.87 -8.37
CA ASN A 483 -16.72 59.09 -8.36
C ASN A 483 -16.50 57.66 -8.86
N LEU A 484 -15.59 56.94 -8.19
CA LEU A 484 -15.22 55.55 -8.52
C LEU A 484 -16.38 54.54 -8.37
N GLU A 485 -17.48 54.93 -7.74
CA GLU A 485 -18.69 54.11 -7.60
C GLU A 485 -19.43 53.92 -8.93
N ALA A 486 -19.23 54.81 -9.91
CA ALA A 486 -19.85 54.70 -11.23
C ALA A 486 -19.06 53.85 -12.24
N ALA A 487 -17.76 53.63 -12.03
CA ALA A 487 -16.89 52.93 -12.97
C ALA A 487 -16.93 51.40 -12.76
N ALA A 488 -17.77 50.72 -13.54
CA ALA A 488 -17.92 49.27 -13.52
C ALA A 488 -16.77 48.55 -14.26
N GLY A 489 -15.65 48.34 -13.57
CA GLY A 489 -14.57 47.44 -14.02
C GLY A 489 -13.21 48.11 -14.18
N ILE A 490 -12.15 47.30 -14.20
CA ILE A 490 -10.74 47.76 -14.21
C ILE A 490 -10.43 48.62 -15.43
N LYS A 491 -11.00 48.31 -16.60
CA LYS A 491 -10.82 49.11 -17.82
C LYS A 491 -11.41 50.52 -17.67
N ALA A 492 -12.66 50.63 -17.20
CA ALA A 492 -13.30 51.93 -16.97
C ALA A 492 -12.57 52.74 -15.90
N ARG A 493 -12.02 52.08 -14.88
CA ARG A 493 -11.20 52.73 -13.83
C ARG A 493 -9.82 53.16 -14.32
N LEU A 494 -9.18 52.41 -15.21
CA LEU A 494 -7.94 52.83 -15.86
C LEU A 494 -8.16 54.07 -16.75
N GLU A 495 -9.29 54.12 -17.46
CA GLU A 495 -9.70 55.27 -18.26
C GLU A 495 -9.97 56.49 -17.36
N GLU A 496 -10.64 56.32 -16.21
CA GLU A 496 -10.88 57.39 -15.24
C GLU A 496 -9.58 57.87 -14.56
N VAL A 497 -8.67 56.96 -14.21
CA VAL A 497 -7.35 57.33 -13.65
C VAL A 497 -6.49 58.07 -14.67
N ALA A 498 -6.55 57.69 -15.95
CA ALA A 498 -5.89 58.42 -17.02
C ALA A 498 -6.46 59.84 -17.21
N ASP A 499 -7.79 60.01 -17.11
CA ASP A 499 -8.43 61.33 -17.13
C ASP A 499 -8.02 62.20 -15.93
N ILE A 500 -8.00 61.62 -14.72
CA ILE A 500 -7.56 62.32 -13.51
C ILE A 500 -6.09 62.76 -13.63
N LYS A 501 -5.23 61.88 -14.15
CA LYS A 501 -3.81 62.20 -14.40
C LYS A 501 -3.67 63.38 -15.36
N ALA A 502 -4.40 63.37 -16.48
CA ALA A 502 -4.38 64.46 -17.45
C ALA A 502 -4.85 65.80 -16.84
N ARG A 503 -5.86 65.77 -15.95
CA ARG A 503 -6.36 66.95 -15.25
C ARG A 503 -5.37 67.49 -14.21
N LEU A 504 -4.64 66.61 -13.53
CA LEU A 504 -3.60 67.00 -12.58
C LEU A 504 -2.35 67.55 -13.27
N GLU A 505 -1.98 67.01 -14.43
CA GLU A 505 -0.93 67.54 -15.30
C GLU A 505 -1.27 68.96 -15.76
N ALA A 506 -2.53 69.20 -16.16
CA ALA A 506 -3.00 70.53 -16.55
C ALA A 506 -3.04 71.55 -15.39
N ALA A 507 -3.12 71.07 -14.14
CA ALA A 507 -3.15 71.91 -12.93
C ALA A 507 -1.78 72.11 -12.27
N ASP A 508 -0.72 71.51 -12.82
CA ASP A 508 0.68 71.55 -12.34
C ASP A 508 0.87 71.08 -10.88
N ILE A 509 0.06 70.11 -10.44
CA ILE A 509 0.08 69.57 -9.07
C ILE A 509 1.02 68.36 -9.02
N LYS A 510 2.32 68.63 -9.08
CA LYS A 510 3.38 67.62 -9.22
C LYS A 510 3.38 66.55 -8.13
N ALA A 511 3.03 66.89 -6.89
CA ALA A 511 2.98 65.95 -5.77
C ALA A 511 1.92 64.85 -5.96
N CYS A 512 0.77 65.17 -6.57
CA CYS A 512 -0.29 64.20 -6.83
C CYS A 512 -0.02 63.35 -8.08
N LEU A 513 0.82 63.83 -9.00
CA LEU A 513 1.14 63.10 -10.23
C LEU A 513 1.99 61.86 -10.00
N GLU A 514 2.94 61.92 -9.07
CA GLU A 514 3.75 60.75 -8.71
C GLU A 514 2.90 59.66 -8.04
N GLU A 515 1.93 60.05 -7.21
CA GLU A 515 0.97 59.12 -6.60
C GLU A 515 0.00 58.52 -7.62
N VAL A 516 -0.58 59.33 -8.51
CA VAL A 516 -1.48 58.84 -9.57
C VAL A 516 -0.75 57.96 -10.60
N ALA A 517 0.51 58.26 -10.91
CA ALA A 517 1.35 57.38 -11.73
C ALA A 517 1.63 56.04 -11.03
N GLY A 518 1.90 56.05 -9.73
CA GLY A 518 2.01 54.83 -8.93
C GLY A 518 0.71 54.00 -8.91
N ILE A 519 -0.44 54.66 -8.84
CA ILE A 519 -1.76 54.03 -8.94
C ILE A 519 -1.99 53.42 -10.33
N GLN A 520 -1.64 54.14 -11.40
CA GLN A 520 -1.75 53.65 -12.76
C GLN A 520 -0.87 52.39 -12.95
N VAL A 521 0.38 52.42 -12.49
CA VAL A 521 1.28 51.25 -12.53
C VAL A 521 0.72 50.08 -11.72
N ASN A 522 0.15 50.32 -10.54
CA ASN A 522 -0.47 49.28 -9.73
C ASN A 522 -1.74 48.71 -10.37
N LEU A 523 -2.56 49.54 -11.05
CA LEU A 523 -3.75 49.10 -11.77
C LEU A 523 -3.40 48.37 -13.07
N GLU A 524 -2.35 48.78 -13.77
CA GLU A 524 -1.81 48.09 -14.94
C GLU A 524 -1.19 46.75 -14.54
N LYS A 525 -0.44 46.71 -13.43
CA LYS A 525 0.08 45.47 -12.85
C LYS A 525 -1.06 44.57 -12.34
N ALA A 526 -2.12 45.13 -11.76
CA ALA A 526 -3.33 44.41 -11.40
C ALA A 526 -4.13 43.95 -12.63
N ALA A 527 -4.05 44.66 -13.76
CA ALA A 527 -4.63 44.30 -15.07
C ALA A 527 -3.84 43.18 -15.76
N GLU A 528 -2.52 43.16 -15.58
CA GLU A 528 -1.58 42.17 -16.10
C GLU A 528 -1.63 40.87 -15.27
N ILE A 529 -1.59 40.99 -13.93
CA ILE A 529 -1.99 39.92 -13.01
C ILE A 529 -3.44 39.50 -13.32
N ASN A 530 -4.31 40.42 -13.76
CA ASN A 530 -5.66 40.05 -14.18
C ASN A 530 -5.66 39.14 -15.40
N LYS A 531 -4.88 39.46 -16.42
CA LYS A 531 -4.81 38.67 -17.65
C LYS A 531 -4.35 37.23 -17.38
N ASP A 532 -3.41 37.04 -16.45
CA ASP A 532 -2.85 35.73 -16.14
C ASP A 532 -3.64 34.96 -15.06
N VAL A 533 -4.26 35.66 -14.09
CA VAL A 533 -5.03 35.03 -13.00
C VAL A 533 -6.51 34.80 -13.40
N PHE A 534 -7.09 35.57 -14.31
CA PHE A 534 -8.56 35.62 -14.52
C PHE A 534 -9.07 34.73 -15.65
N ASN A 535 -8.20 33.94 -16.27
CA ASN A 535 -8.61 32.73 -16.98
C ASN A 535 -8.84 31.53 -16.05
N THR A 536 -8.61 31.66 -14.74
CA THR A 536 -8.97 30.62 -13.76
C THR A 536 -10.40 30.81 -13.28
N LYS A 537 -11.24 29.81 -13.55
CA LYS A 537 -12.66 29.75 -13.17
C LYS A 537 -12.82 29.84 -11.63
N PRO A 538 -13.98 30.26 -11.10
CA PRO A 538 -14.35 29.99 -9.70
C PRO A 538 -13.97 28.57 -9.28
N TRP A 539 -13.62 28.37 -8.01
CA TRP A 539 -13.37 27.04 -7.46
C TRP A 539 -14.63 26.18 -7.51
N THR A 540 -14.85 25.46 -8.60
CA THR A 540 -15.75 24.30 -8.60
C THR A 540 -14.90 23.07 -8.30
N GLY A 541 -14.57 22.90 -7.02
CA GLY A 541 -13.59 21.92 -6.60
C GLY A 541 -14.19 20.56 -6.35
N LYS A 542 -13.83 19.61 -7.19
CA LYS A 542 -13.77 18.20 -6.79
C LYS A 542 -12.69 18.05 -5.72
N ALA A 543 -12.94 17.28 -4.65
CA ALA A 543 -11.91 16.95 -3.67
C ALA A 543 -12.07 15.53 -3.13
N PHE A 544 -10.97 14.92 -2.71
CA PHE A 544 -10.94 13.68 -1.94
C PHE A 544 -10.23 13.92 -0.60
N ILE A 545 -10.47 13.02 0.36
CA ILE A 545 -9.91 13.16 1.70
C ILE A 545 -8.78 12.15 1.90
N TYR A 546 -7.63 12.64 2.38
CA TYR A 546 -6.56 11.80 2.91
C TYR A 546 -6.67 11.72 4.44
N ASN A 547 -7.24 10.63 4.91
CA ASN A 547 -7.43 10.28 6.31
C ASN A 547 -6.11 9.78 6.91
N LEU A 548 -5.39 10.67 7.60
CA LEU A 548 -4.12 10.37 8.24
C LEU A 548 -4.36 9.92 9.68
N HIS A 549 -4.20 8.62 9.94
CA HIS A 549 -4.37 8.01 11.27
C HIS A 549 -3.08 8.05 12.10
N THR A 550 -2.28 9.08 11.95
CA THR A 550 -0.98 9.22 12.62
C THR A 550 -1.13 10.20 13.78
N ALA A 551 -0.46 9.93 14.91
CA ALA A 551 -0.58 10.83 16.06
C ALA A 551 0.11 12.17 15.78
N ILE A 552 -0.52 13.24 16.28
CA ILE A 552 0.04 14.59 16.30
C ILE A 552 0.93 14.73 17.54
N ASN A 553 2.15 15.25 17.40
CA ASN A 553 3.04 15.55 18.54
C ASN A 553 3.29 14.36 19.49
N ASP A 554 3.49 13.15 18.96
CA ASP A 554 3.90 11.96 19.75
C ASP A 554 5.35 12.12 20.24
N GLY A 555 5.56 12.94 21.28
CA GLY A 555 6.89 13.32 21.76
C GLY A 555 7.78 12.13 22.14
N LEU A 556 7.22 11.13 22.84
CA LEU A 556 7.92 9.89 23.16
C LEU A 556 8.23 9.06 21.89
N GLY A 557 7.44 9.23 20.84
CA GLY A 557 7.59 8.51 19.58
C GLY A 557 8.51 9.06 18.58
N ASP A 558 8.54 10.37 18.51
CA ASP A 558 9.48 11.09 17.69
C ASP A 558 10.89 10.90 18.26
N ALA A 559 11.05 10.94 19.59
CA ALA A 559 12.29 10.60 20.26
C ALA A 559 12.72 9.13 20.02
N GLY A 560 11.76 8.19 19.97
CA GLY A 560 12.00 6.78 19.69
C GLY A 560 12.20 6.44 18.20
N GLY A 561 12.28 7.42 17.31
CA GLY A 561 12.55 7.23 15.89
C GLY A 561 11.36 6.90 14.99
N ASN A 562 10.13 6.82 15.54
CA ASN A 562 8.91 6.64 14.74
C ASN A 562 8.57 7.92 13.95
N LYS A 563 9.04 9.10 14.39
CA LYS A 563 8.96 10.40 13.67
C LYS A 563 7.56 10.66 13.07
N GLN A 564 6.50 10.41 13.83
CA GLN A 564 5.12 10.54 13.38
C GLN A 564 4.76 11.99 13.07
N SER A 565 5.14 12.92 13.95
CA SER A 565 4.86 14.34 13.74
C SER A 565 5.60 14.90 12.52
N ALA A 566 6.83 14.43 12.26
CA ALA A 566 7.58 14.80 11.06
C ALA A 566 6.91 14.27 9.77
N GLY A 567 6.39 13.03 9.81
CA GLY A 567 5.61 12.48 8.70
C GLY A 567 4.33 13.29 8.44
N ALA A 568 3.58 13.64 9.50
CA ALA A 568 2.38 14.46 9.39
C ALA A 568 2.66 15.85 8.80
N ARG A 569 3.76 16.50 9.23
CA ARG A 569 4.25 17.77 8.66
C ARG A 569 4.48 17.67 7.16
N ILE A 570 5.24 16.67 6.72
CA ILE A 570 5.54 16.42 5.30
C ILE A 570 4.26 16.17 4.51
N ILE A 571 3.32 15.38 5.06
CA ILE A 571 2.08 15.03 4.38
C ILE A 571 1.15 16.25 4.21
N LEU A 572 0.97 17.05 5.25
CA LEU A 572 0.16 18.28 5.19
C LEU A 572 0.75 19.25 4.16
N SER A 573 2.05 19.53 4.22
CA SER A 573 2.74 20.36 3.23
C SER A 573 2.67 19.79 1.80
N GLY A 574 2.80 18.47 1.65
CA GLY A 574 2.68 17.80 0.36
C GLY A 574 1.28 17.88 -0.24
N ALA A 575 0.23 17.85 0.59
CA ALA A 575 -1.15 18.04 0.15
C ALA A 575 -1.41 19.47 -0.33
N HIS A 576 -0.85 20.50 0.34
CA HIS A 576 -0.91 21.87 -0.18
C HIS A 576 -0.19 22.01 -1.51
N LEU A 577 1.00 21.41 -1.65
CA LEU A 577 1.75 21.44 -2.90
C LEU A 577 0.99 20.70 -4.03
N HIS A 578 0.32 19.59 -3.71
CA HIS A 578 -0.56 18.90 -4.64
C HIS A 578 -1.71 19.79 -5.11
N ASN A 579 -2.40 20.46 -4.18
CA ASN A 579 -3.53 21.35 -4.49
C ASN A 579 -3.06 22.58 -5.28
N LYS A 580 -1.90 23.15 -4.93
CA LYS A 580 -1.27 24.22 -5.70
C LYS A 580 -1.01 23.79 -7.14
N ALA A 581 -0.45 22.61 -7.35
CA ALA A 581 -0.22 22.08 -8.70
C ALA A 581 -1.53 21.94 -9.50
N GLN A 582 -2.65 21.62 -8.84
CA GLN A 582 -3.95 21.54 -9.50
C GLN A 582 -4.47 22.92 -9.99
N LEU A 583 -4.02 24.04 -9.41
CA LEU A 583 -4.44 25.39 -9.84
C LEU A 583 -3.88 25.79 -11.22
N TYR A 584 -2.69 25.31 -11.59
CA TYR A 584 -1.98 25.71 -12.82
C TYR A 584 -2.24 24.78 -14.01
N MET A 585 -3.14 23.82 -13.84
CA MET A 585 -3.42 22.83 -14.86
C MET A 585 -4.49 23.32 -15.85
N GLU A 586 -4.35 22.94 -17.13
CA GLU A 586 -5.19 23.44 -18.23
C GLU A 586 -6.70 23.37 -17.95
N ALA A 587 -7.41 24.42 -18.36
CA ALA A 587 -8.86 24.53 -18.20
C ALA A 587 -9.59 23.37 -18.88
N GLY A 588 -10.52 22.72 -18.16
CA GLY A 588 -11.30 21.58 -18.67
C GLY A 588 -10.81 20.22 -18.16
N VAL A 589 -9.63 20.15 -17.55
CA VAL A 589 -9.22 18.95 -16.81
C VAL A 589 -9.66 19.13 -15.35
N ALA A 590 -10.81 18.55 -14.98
CA ALA A 590 -11.23 18.51 -13.58
C ALA A 590 -10.24 17.69 -12.76
N ARG A 591 -9.58 18.32 -11.78
CA ARG A 591 -8.56 17.65 -10.96
C ARG A 591 -8.79 17.91 -9.49
N PRO A 592 -8.92 16.84 -8.69
CA PRO A 592 -9.35 17.03 -7.34
C PRO A 592 -8.28 17.60 -6.43
N PHE A 593 -8.71 18.45 -5.51
CA PHE A 593 -7.92 18.75 -4.32
C PHE A 593 -7.87 17.54 -3.39
N CYS A 594 -6.82 17.50 -2.58
CA CYS A 594 -6.69 16.62 -1.44
C CYS A 594 -6.81 17.44 -0.16
N PHE A 595 -7.75 17.10 0.72
CA PHE A 595 -7.78 17.63 2.09
C PHE A 595 -7.31 16.55 3.05
N VAL A 596 -6.42 16.91 3.97
CA VAL A 596 -5.86 15.96 4.94
C VAL A 596 -6.65 16.04 6.25
N GLN A 597 -7.28 14.94 6.62
CA GLN A 597 -7.91 14.79 7.92
C GLN A 597 -6.99 14.00 8.84
N ASN A 598 -6.24 14.71 9.68
CA ASN A 598 -5.24 14.14 10.57
C ASN A 598 -5.75 14.08 12.01
N ILE A 599 -6.50 13.02 12.34
CA ILE A 599 -7.03 12.80 13.69
C ILE A 599 -6.23 11.69 14.38
N SER A 600 -5.69 11.99 15.57
CA SER A 600 -4.98 11.04 16.41
C SER A 600 -5.94 9.97 16.96
N VAL A 601 -5.99 8.79 16.34
CA VAL A 601 -6.92 7.69 16.71
C VAL A 601 -6.33 6.65 17.67
N ASN A 602 -5.08 6.80 18.08
CA ASN A 602 -4.37 5.81 18.91
C ASN A 602 -4.39 6.10 20.41
N GLY A 603 -5.11 7.13 20.85
CA GLY A 603 -5.09 7.59 22.25
C GLY A 603 -3.74 8.17 22.68
N PHE A 604 -2.81 8.41 21.74
CA PHE A 604 -1.54 9.09 21.97
C PHE A 604 -1.46 10.35 21.12
N GLY A 605 -0.54 11.24 21.49
CA GLY A 605 -0.39 12.54 20.84
C GLY A 605 -1.50 13.52 21.23
N ASP A 606 -1.48 14.67 20.58
CA ASP A 606 -2.46 15.72 20.82
C ASP A 606 -3.80 15.39 20.15
N SER A 607 -4.89 15.82 20.78
CA SER A 607 -6.18 15.92 20.12
C SER A 607 -6.20 17.12 19.19
N LEU A 608 -7.20 17.21 18.31
CA LEU A 608 -7.42 18.44 17.56
C LEU A 608 -7.77 19.61 18.49
N GLY A 609 -7.64 20.82 17.96
CA GLY A 609 -7.92 22.07 18.66
C GLY A 609 -7.02 23.20 18.18
N TYR A 610 -7.58 24.41 18.12
CA TYR A 610 -6.82 25.61 17.80
C TYR A 610 -5.95 26.03 18.98
N GLY A 611 -4.64 26.17 18.76
CA GLY A 611 -3.65 26.48 19.79
C GLY A 611 -2.59 25.38 19.98
N GLY A 612 -1.70 25.57 20.95
CA GLY A 612 -0.56 24.68 21.15
C GLY A 612 0.55 24.97 20.14
N ASN A 613 0.81 24.06 19.21
CA ASN A 613 1.83 24.24 18.18
C ASN A 613 1.26 24.25 16.76
N ASP A 614 2.10 24.68 15.81
CA ASP A 614 1.69 24.89 14.42
C ASP A 614 1.14 23.62 13.76
N LEU A 615 1.70 22.44 14.08
CA LEU A 615 1.21 21.17 13.51
C LEU A 615 -0.20 20.83 14.00
N ARG A 616 -0.49 21.03 15.28
CA ARG A 616 -1.83 20.80 15.85
C ARG A 616 -2.85 21.75 15.22
N THR A 617 -2.48 23.02 15.07
CA THR A 617 -3.34 24.05 14.48
C THR A 617 -3.61 23.73 13.00
N GLU A 618 -2.57 23.35 12.25
CA GLU A 618 -2.70 22.93 10.85
C GLU A 618 -3.59 21.69 10.70
N ALA A 619 -3.32 20.65 11.49
CA ALA A 619 -4.11 19.42 11.46
C ALA A 619 -5.58 19.68 11.79
N THR A 620 -5.87 20.61 12.71
CA THR A 620 -7.23 21.01 13.07
C THR A 620 -7.91 21.72 11.92
N LEU A 621 -7.28 22.76 11.36
CA LEU A 621 -7.83 23.53 10.25
C LEU A 621 -8.11 22.63 9.04
N MET A 622 -7.15 21.78 8.65
CA MET A 622 -7.31 20.90 7.50
C MET A 622 -8.35 19.80 7.71
N SER A 623 -8.48 19.26 8.93
CA SER A 623 -9.53 18.29 9.25
C SER A 623 -10.92 18.93 9.26
N GLU A 624 -11.06 20.16 9.77
CA GLU A 624 -12.32 20.89 9.72
C GLU A 624 -12.70 21.26 8.29
N MET A 625 -11.75 21.68 7.45
CA MET A 625 -12.00 21.90 6.02
C MET A 625 -12.43 20.62 5.28
N ALA A 626 -11.81 19.48 5.58
CA ALA A 626 -12.21 18.17 5.04
C ALA A 626 -13.67 17.83 5.40
N MET A 627 -14.06 18.07 6.65
CA MET A 627 -15.45 17.86 7.09
C MET A 627 -16.40 18.88 6.45
N LEU A 628 -16.08 20.18 6.42
CA LEU A 628 -16.89 21.20 5.75
C LEU A 628 -17.15 20.84 4.28
N TYR A 629 -16.12 20.35 3.58
CA TYR A 629 -16.27 19.89 2.20
C TYR A 629 -17.35 18.82 2.07
N ASN A 630 -17.44 17.86 3.00
CA ASN A 630 -18.39 16.75 2.91
C ASN A 630 -19.77 17.04 3.51
N LEU A 631 -19.84 17.93 4.52
CA LEU A 631 -21.04 18.21 5.29
C LEU A 631 -21.94 19.28 4.67
N VAL A 632 -21.36 20.26 3.95
CA VAL A 632 -22.10 21.42 3.45
C VAL A 632 -22.72 21.11 2.10
N ARG A 633 -24.03 21.34 2.01
CA ARG A 633 -24.85 21.17 0.79
C ARG A 633 -25.04 22.49 0.04
N GLU A 634 -25.60 22.42 -1.17
CA GLU A 634 -25.87 23.62 -1.99
C GLU A 634 -26.97 24.53 -1.42
N ASP A 635 -27.80 23.99 -0.54
CA ASP A 635 -28.92 24.63 0.16
C ASP A 635 -28.60 24.95 1.63
N ASP A 636 -27.37 24.70 2.10
CA ASP A 636 -26.97 24.92 3.49
C ASP A 636 -26.85 26.42 3.82
N VAL A 637 -27.31 26.82 5.01
CA VAL A 637 -27.21 28.22 5.48
C VAL A 637 -25.77 28.70 5.64
N ALA A 638 -24.83 27.80 5.92
CA ALA A 638 -23.41 28.12 6.08
C ALA A 638 -22.65 28.13 4.74
N LYS A 639 -23.32 27.85 3.62
CA LYS A 639 -22.71 27.69 2.30
C LYS A 639 -21.80 28.87 1.93
N ASP A 640 -22.25 30.11 2.10
CA ASP A 640 -21.46 31.28 1.69
C ASP A 640 -20.22 31.50 2.57
N GLN A 641 -20.32 31.23 3.88
CA GLN A 641 -19.16 31.30 4.78
C GLN A 641 -18.16 30.19 4.47
N VAL A 642 -18.65 28.99 4.18
CA VAL A 642 -17.81 27.86 3.74
C VAL A 642 -17.15 28.19 2.42
N GLN A 643 -17.86 28.89 1.52
CA GLN A 643 -17.26 29.35 0.28
C GLN A 643 -16.07 30.28 0.53
N GLU A 644 -16.24 31.21 1.47
CA GLU A 644 -15.19 32.13 1.85
C GLU A 644 -13.97 31.41 2.45
N VAL A 645 -14.17 30.38 3.28
CA VAL A 645 -13.08 29.52 3.80
C VAL A 645 -12.24 28.94 2.66
N PHE A 646 -12.87 28.36 1.63
CA PHE A 646 -12.13 27.81 0.49
C PHE A 646 -11.54 28.89 -0.43
N ALA A 647 -12.15 30.08 -0.51
CA ALA A 647 -11.56 31.23 -1.20
C ALA A 647 -10.25 31.68 -0.52
N LYS A 648 -10.23 31.73 0.82
CA LYS A 648 -9.01 32.02 1.61
C LYS A 648 -7.93 30.95 1.36
N TYR A 649 -8.33 29.68 1.29
CA TYR A 649 -7.39 28.59 0.97
C TYR A 649 -6.78 28.72 -0.42
N ASN A 650 -7.58 29.03 -1.45
CA ASN A 650 -7.07 29.26 -2.79
C ASN A 650 -6.09 30.43 -2.86
N ALA A 651 -6.39 31.54 -2.16
CA ALA A 651 -5.47 32.66 -2.06
C ALA A 651 -4.13 32.26 -1.42
N PHE A 652 -4.16 31.47 -0.35
CA PHE A 652 -2.96 30.89 0.24
C PHE A 652 -2.17 30.03 -0.76
N LEU A 653 -2.84 29.15 -1.53
CA LEU A 653 -2.16 28.29 -2.50
C LEU A 653 -1.48 29.06 -3.65
N MET A 654 -2.07 30.20 -4.07
CA MET A 654 -1.46 31.08 -5.07
C MET A 654 -0.17 31.74 -4.55
N GLU A 655 -0.11 32.07 -3.25
CA GLU A 655 1.05 32.69 -2.59
C GLU A 655 2.08 31.68 -2.07
N ALA A 656 1.67 30.42 -1.84
CA ALA A 656 2.50 29.35 -1.29
C ALA A 656 3.79 29.14 -2.10
N ASP A 657 4.90 28.77 -1.47
CA ASP A 657 6.13 28.40 -2.18
C ASP A 657 5.93 27.12 -3.01
N ALA A 658 6.43 27.10 -4.26
CA ALA A 658 6.40 25.90 -5.11
C ALA A 658 7.47 24.87 -4.70
N HIS A 659 8.51 25.30 -3.99
CA HIS A 659 9.63 24.46 -3.53
C HIS A 659 9.92 24.66 -2.03
N PRO A 660 8.93 24.43 -1.16
CA PRO A 660 9.00 24.81 0.24
C PRO A 660 10.15 24.09 0.97
N GLN A 661 11.05 24.87 1.54
CA GLN A 661 12.15 24.38 2.39
C GLN A 661 11.70 24.15 3.85
N LYS A 662 10.54 24.69 4.23
CA LYS A 662 9.95 24.63 5.57
C LYS A 662 8.57 23.98 5.51
N ASP A 663 7.93 23.84 6.68
CA ASP A 663 6.52 23.45 6.71
C ASP A 663 5.70 24.49 5.96
N LEU A 664 4.99 24.06 4.93
CA LEU A 664 4.01 24.86 4.21
C LEU A 664 2.67 24.65 4.91
N PHE A 665 2.30 25.54 5.82
CA PHE A 665 1.09 25.42 6.65
C PHE A 665 0.11 26.56 6.35
N PHE A 666 -1.14 26.20 6.02
CA PHE A 666 -2.19 27.18 5.77
C PHE A 666 -2.53 27.97 7.04
N SER A 667 -2.63 27.31 8.18
CA SER A 667 -2.97 27.90 9.49
C SER A 667 -2.01 29.01 9.94
N ALA A 668 -0.76 28.99 9.47
CA ALA A 668 0.24 30.02 9.79
C ALA A 668 0.06 31.31 8.96
N SER A 669 -0.62 31.23 7.81
CA SER A 669 -0.88 32.37 6.92
C SER A 669 -1.97 33.29 7.47
N LYS A 670 -2.06 34.53 6.95
CA LYS A 670 -3.16 35.45 7.29
C LYS A 670 -4.50 34.85 6.87
N GLN A 671 -4.56 34.30 5.66
CA GLN A 671 -5.72 33.67 5.07
C GLN A 671 -6.21 32.47 5.92
N GLY A 672 -5.29 31.68 6.46
CA GLY A 672 -5.62 30.56 7.35
C GLY A 672 -6.18 31.02 8.68
N LYS A 673 -5.65 32.10 9.27
CA LYS A 673 -6.21 32.70 10.50
C LYS A 673 -7.63 33.22 10.28
N ASP A 674 -7.87 33.91 9.16
CA ASP A 674 -9.22 34.35 8.76
C ASP A 674 -10.16 33.15 8.59
N ALA A 675 -9.69 32.09 7.92
CA ALA A 675 -10.46 30.86 7.73
C ALA A 675 -10.84 30.21 9.06
N ILE A 676 -9.92 30.15 10.03
CA ILE A 676 -10.21 29.62 11.38
C ILE A 676 -11.37 30.39 12.04
N GLU A 677 -11.37 31.71 11.97
CA GLU A 677 -12.46 32.53 12.56
C GLU A 677 -13.80 32.31 11.83
N LEU A 678 -13.77 32.18 10.50
CA LEU A 678 -14.97 31.83 9.72
C LEU A 678 -15.53 30.46 10.13
N ILE A 679 -14.67 29.44 10.30
CA ILE A 679 -15.09 28.09 10.70
C ILE A 679 -15.68 28.10 12.12
N LYS A 680 -15.12 28.86 13.04
CA LYS A 680 -15.72 29.06 14.38
C LYS A 680 -17.12 29.66 14.26
N GLY A 681 -17.30 30.69 13.43
CA GLY A 681 -18.61 31.29 13.15
C GLY A 681 -19.62 30.31 12.57
N ILE A 682 -19.19 29.49 11.59
CA ILE A 682 -20.02 28.43 10.99
C ILE A 682 -20.48 27.43 12.06
N LYS A 683 -19.57 26.98 12.93
CA LYS A 683 -19.89 26.00 13.97
C LYS A 683 -20.86 26.57 15.01
N ILE A 684 -20.75 27.86 15.35
CA ILE A 684 -21.72 28.56 16.20
C ILE A 684 -23.10 28.56 15.53
N ALA A 685 -23.19 29.00 14.27
CA ALA A 685 -24.45 29.00 13.53
C ALA A 685 -25.07 27.60 13.42
N TRP A 686 -24.24 26.56 13.33
CA TRP A 686 -24.69 25.17 13.34
C TRP A 686 -25.20 24.66 14.69
N LYS A 687 -24.80 25.24 15.82
CA LYS A 687 -25.37 24.91 17.14
C LYS A 687 -26.77 25.46 17.30
N ASP A 688 -27.01 26.65 16.75
CA ASP A 688 -28.26 27.40 16.91
C ASP A 688 -29.32 27.04 15.86
N ARG A 689 -29.02 26.11 14.95
CA ARG A 689 -29.93 25.75 13.85
C ARG A 689 -31.13 24.93 14.35
N VAL A 690 -32.28 25.14 13.73
CA VAL A 690 -33.41 24.19 13.81
C VAL A 690 -32.98 22.90 13.12
N ALA A 691 -33.39 21.75 13.66
CA ALA A 691 -33.12 20.45 13.06
C ALA A 691 -33.50 20.45 11.57
N GLU A 692 -32.52 20.16 10.71
CA GLU A 692 -32.73 20.10 9.26
C GLU A 692 -33.64 18.90 8.93
N GLU A 693 -34.48 19.03 7.90
CA GLU A 693 -35.20 17.87 7.37
C GLU A 693 -34.18 16.93 6.73
N VAL A 694 -33.82 15.87 7.48
CA VAL A 694 -32.92 14.82 7.01
C VAL A 694 -33.74 13.74 6.32
N ASP A 695 -33.37 13.38 5.09
CA ASP A 695 -33.90 12.21 4.40
C ASP A 695 -33.57 10.94 5.20
N GLN A 696 -34.58 10.44 5.93
CA GLN A 696 -34.45 9.28 6.81
C GLN A 696 -34.16 7.98 6.03
N SER A 697 -34.42 7.96 4.73
CA SER A 697 -34.14 6.81 3.87
C SER A 697 -32.66 6.74 3.44
N ASN A 698 -31.92 7.85 3.56
CA ASN A 698 -30.53 7.93 3.15
C ASN A 698 -29.57 7.89 4.36
N PRO A 699 -28.92 6.75 4.65
CA PRO A 699 -28.03 6.61 5.80
C PRO A 699 -26.84 7.56 5.74
N VAL A 700 -26.37 7.96 4.55
CA VAL A 700 -25.27 8.91 4.40
C VAL A 700 -25.68 10.32 4.84
N GLU A 701 -26.88 10.77 4.48
CA GLU A 701 -27.38 12.09 4.88
C GLU A 701 -27.64 12.16 6.40
N ARG A 702 -28.14 11.07 6.99
CA ARG A 702 -28.27 10.94 8.46
C ARG A 702 -26.92 11.03 9.17
N ALA A 703 -25.92 10.30 8.68
CA ALA A 703 -24.57 10.35 9.24
C ALA A 703 -23.93 11.73 9.07
N LYS A 704 -24.15 12.42 7.94
CA LYS A 704 -23.71 13.81 7.74
C LYS A 704 -24.34 14.74 8.77
N ALA A 705 -25.64 14.68 8.98
CA ALA A 705 -26.34 15.53 9.94
C ALA A 705 -25.79 15.33 11.37
N ALA A 706 -25.59 14.07 11.79
CA ALA A 706 -25.00 13.77 13.10
C ALA A 706 -23.56 14.27 13.20
N LEU A 707 -22.69 14.00 12.21
CA LEU A 707 -21.31 14.47 12.21
C LEU A 707 -21.22 16.01 12.21
N LYS A 708 -22.13 16.69 11.52
CA LYS A 708 -22.27 18.16 11.55
C LYS A 708 -22.59 18.67 12.95
N THR A 709 -23.52 18.02 13.66
CA THR A 709 -23.85 18.36 15.06
C THR A 709 -22.69 18.07 16.02
N MET A 710 -21.99 16.95 15.83
CA MET A 710 -20.80 16.61 16.62
C MET A 710 -19.65 17.60 16.39
N MET A 711 -19.39 17.98 15.14
CA MET A 711 -18.38 18.97 14.76
C MET A 711 -18.72 20.34 15.34
N ALA A 712 -19.99 20.77 15.25
CA ALA A 712 -20.44 22.02 15.84
C ALA A 712 -20.07 22.09 17.34
N ASN A 713 -20.18 20.96 18.06
CA ASN A 713 -19.89 20.83 19.49
C ASN A 713 -18.45 20.40 19.83
N ASP A 714 -17.52 20.48 18.88
CA ASP A 714 -16.09 20.20 19.11
C ASP A 714 -15.77 18.77 19.58
N LEU A 715 -16.65 17.79 19.31
CA LEU A 715 -16.37 16.40 19.72
C LEU A 715 -15.14 15.83 18.99
N HIS A 716 -14.82 16.31 17.80
CA HIS A 716 -13.58 15.96 17.07
C HIS A 716 -12.31 16.53 17.71
N HIS A 717 -12.41 17.50 18.64
CA HIS A 717 -11.28 17.96 19.47
C HIS A 717 -11.04 17.06 20.69
N GLN A 718 -11.88 16.05 20.91
CA GLN A 718 -11.80 15.14 22.05
C GLN A 718 -11.32 13.76 21.61
N HIS A 719 -10.24 13.28 22.25
CA HIS A 719 -9.62 11.98 21.93
C HIS A 719 -10.60 10.80 22.04
N GLU A 720 -11.56 10.89 22.96
CA GLU A 720 -12.57 9.86 23.19
C GLU A 720 -13.43 9.58 21.95
N TYR A 721 -13.70 10.60 21.13
CA TYR A 721 -14.53 10.49 19.94
C TYR A 721 -13.73 10.40 18.63
N SER A 722 -12.38 10.44 18.67
CA SER A 722 -11.51 10.42 17.49
C SER A 722 -11.88 9.33 16.48
N LYS A 723 -12.07 8.09 16.96
CA LYS A 723 -12.39 6.94 16.10
C LYS A 723 -13.80 7.02 15.53
N LEU A 724 -14.76 7.48 16.34
CA LEU A 724 -16.15 7.65 15.91
C LEU A 724 -16.23 8.72 14.81
N ILE A 725 -15.64 9.89 15.03
CA ILE A 725 -15.56 10.98 14.05
C ILE A 725 -14.89 10.51 12.77
N GLN A 726 -13.76 9.80 12.88
CA GLN A 726 -13.05 9.31 11.70
C GLN A 726 -13.87 8.27 10.92
N ALA A 727 -14.55 7.34 11.61
CA ALA A 727 -15.40 6.34 10.98
C ALA A 727 -16.61 6.98 10.27
N LEU A 728 -17.28 7.93 10.92
CA LEU A 728 -18.38 8.69 10.32
C LEU A 728 -17.91 9.50 9.11
N SER A 729 -16.75 10.15 9.19
CA SER A 729 -16.17 10.91 8.07
C SER A 729 -15.93 10.02 6.86
N ILE A 730 -15.24 8.89 7.03
CA ILE A 730 -14.98 7.95 5.92
C ILE A 730 -16.28 7.38 5.36
N PHE A 731 -17.28 7.13 6.20
CA PHE A 731 -18.57 6.62 5.78
C PHE A 731 -19.31 7.60 4.84
N ILE A 732 -19.20 8.92 5.08
CA ILE A 732 -19.88 9.95 4.26
C ILE A 732 -19.08 10.43 3.04
N GLU A 733 -17.78 10.11 2.97
CA GLU A 733 -16.88 10.53 1.90
C GLU A 733 -17.16 9.79 0.58
N GLU A 734 -17.06 10.50 -0.54
CA GLU A 734 -17.20 9.88 -1.86
C GLU A 734 -15.92 9.17 -2.33
N ALA A 735 -14.76 9.71 -1.95
CA ALA A 735 -13.45 9.13 -2.18
C ALA A 735 -12.56 9.37 -0.96
N SER A 736 -12.13 8.28 -0.34
CA SER A 736 -11.40 8.26 0.91
C SER A 736 -10.08 7.50 0.73
N ILE A 737 -8.97 8.15 1.08
CA ILE A 737 -7.66 7.52 1.13
C ILE A 737 -7.19 7.49 2.59
N SER A 738 -6.98 6.32 3.16
CA SER A 738 -6.55 6.17 4.54
C SER A 738 -5.09 5.75 4.63
N GLY A 739 -4.29 6.48 5.41
CA GLY A 739 -2.85 6.26 5.53
C GLY A 739 -2.35 6.28 6.97
N CYS A 740 -1.31 5.49 7.25
CA CYS A 740 -0.79 5.36 8.60
C CYS A 740 0.70 4.99 8.65
N LYS A 741 1.49 5.64 9.52
CA LYS A 741 2.95 5.39 9.64
C LYS A 741 3.30 4.13 10.41
N SER A 742 2.55 3.84 11.47
CA SER A 742 2.71 2.64 12.28
C SER A 742 1.36 1.91 12.38
N GLY A 743 1.11 1.01 11.43
CA GLY A 743 0.15 -0.06 11.65
C GLY A 743 -1.04 -0.10 10.69
N ASN A 744 -1.20 -1.27 10.07
CA ASN A 744 -2.48 -1.75 9.56
C ASN A 744 -3.54 -1.72 10.68
N GLU A 745 -3.09 -1.95 11.92
CA GLU A 745 -3.79 -1.71 13.18
C GLU A 745 -4.83 -0.57 13.17
N ARG A 746 -4.40 0.66 12.89
CA ARG A 746 -5.26 1.85 13.05
C ARG A 746 -6.22 2.00 11.90
N ALA A 747 -5.76 1.69 10.69
CA ALA A 747 -6.64 1.62 9.53
C ALA A 747 -7.70 0.53 9.72
N GLN A 748 -7.35 -0.63 10.29
CA GLN A 748 -8.29 -1.71 10.61
C GLN A 748 -9.30 -1.29 11.68
N ALA A 749 -8.86 -0.60 12.74
CA ALA A 749 -9.75 -0.07 13.78
C ALA A 749 -10.84 0.83 13.21
N ILE A 750 -10.47 1.74 12.29
CA ILE A 750 -11.40 2.67 11.68
C ILE A 750 -12.23 1.98 10.59
N ASN A 751 -11.60 1.29 9.64
CA ASN A 751 -12.29 0.61 8.54
C ASN A 751 -13.24 -0.49 9.04
N GLY A 752 -12.93 -1.15 10.16
CA GLY A 752 -13.83 -2.08 10.83
C GLY A 752 -15.12 -1.43 11.32
N ARG A 753 -15.02 -0.23 11.89
CA ARG A 753 -16.18 0.58 12.28
C ARG A 753 -16.96 1.11 11.07
N VAL A 754 -16.26 1.47 10.00
CA VAL A 754 -16.90 1.84 8.72
C VAL A 754 -17.68 0.65 8.14
N ALA A 755 -17.12 -0.56 8.15
CA ALA A 755 -17.81 -1.77 7.68
C ALA A 755 -19.07 -2.09 8.49
N ILE A 756 -19.08 -1.76 9.78
CA ILE A 756 -20.29 -1.88 10.62
C ILE A 756 -21.33 -0.84 10.20
N LEU A 757 -20.93 0.41 9.97
CA LEU A 757 -21.84 1.43 9.44
C LEU A 757 -22.44 0.98 8.09
N ASP A 758 -21.65 0.36 7.21
CA ASP A 758 -22.13 -0.20 5.94
C ASP A 758 -23.18 -1.30 6.14
N HIS A 759 -22.94 -2.21 7.09
CA HIS A 759 -23.89 -3.27 7.43
C HIS A 759 -25.21 -2.70 7.97
N GLU A 760 -25.11 -1.79 8.93
CA GLU A 760 -26.22 -1.21 9.68
C GLU A 760 -27.05 -0.25 8.83
N ALA A 761 -26.44 0.39 7.83
CA ALA A 761 -27.10 1.31 6.90
C ALA A 761 -28.25 0.66 6.11
N GLY A 762 -28.24 -0.66 5.96
CA GLY A 762 -29.33 -1.42 5.32
C GLY A 762 -30.37 -1.98 6.29
N GLN A 763 -30.25 -1.74 7.60
CA GLN A 763 -31.12 -2.34 8.63
C GLN A 763 -32.16 -1.32 9.13
N PRO A 764 -33.48 -1.56 8.94
CA PRO A 764 -34.53 -0.64 9.39
C PRO A 764 -34.51 -0.36 10.89
N ASP A 765 -34.19 -1.37 11.71
CA ASP A 765 -34.22 -1.29 13.16
C ASP A 765 -32.85 -1.03 13.81
N SER A 766 -31.86 -0.57 13.03
CA SER A 766 -30.50 -0.36 13.52
C SER A 766 -30.46 0.58 14.73
N GLU A 767 -29.96 0.07 15.86
CA GLU A 767 -29.71 0.86 17.07
C GLU A 767 -28.67 1.97 16.80
N ILE A 768 -27.67 1.68 15.97
CA ILE A 768 -26.63 2.64 15.59
C ILE A 768 -27.26 3.82 14.85
N PHE A 769 -28.15 3.57 13.89
CA PHE A 769 -28.81 4.65 13.16
C PHE A 769 -29.88 5.38 13.99
N LYS A 770 -30.54 4.71 14.94
CA LYS A 770 -31.36 5.39 15.96
C LYS A 770 -30.53 6.32 16.85
N ALA A 771 -29.30 5.91 17.22
CA ALA A 771 -28.38 6.76 17.98
C ALA A 771 -27.87 7.95 17.15
N ILE A 772 -27.61 7.75 15.84
CA ILE A 772 -27.30 8.83 14.88
C ILE A 772 -28.45 9.85 14.85
N ASP A 773 -29.70 9.40 14.72
CA ASP A 773 -30.85 10.32 14.71
C ASP A 773 -31.03 11.04 16.05
N SER A 774 -30.72 10.37 17.16
CA SER A 774 -30.78 10.97 18.50
C SER A 774 -29.79 12.13 18.64
N ILE A 775 -28.59 12.03 18.05
CA ILE A 775 -27.63 13.14 18.01
C ILE A 775 -28.22 14.35 17.26
N VAL A 776 -28.95 14.11 16.17
CA VAL A 776 -29.55 15.18 15.36
C VAL A 776 -30.73 15.83 16.09
N ASN A 777 -31.57 15.04 16.77
CA ASN A 777 -32.84 15.49 17.34
C ASN A 777 -32.77 15.88 18.83
N GLY A 778 -31.71 15.48 19.55
CA GLY A 778 -31.63 15.62 21.01
C GLY A 778 -31.33 17.04 21.52
N GLY A 779 -31.05 18.00 20.65
CA GLY A 779 -30.61 19.35 21.04
C GLY A 779 -29.16 19.39 21.53
N ALA A 780 -28.58 20.59 21.63
CA ALA A 780 -27.16 20.79 21.90
C ALA A 780 -26.69 20.19 23.25
N ASP A 781 -27.53 20.23 24.28
CA ASP A 781 -27.19 19.78 25.63
C ASP A 781 -27.03 18.26 25.76
N HIS A 782 -27.63 17.48 24.84
CA HIS A 782 -27.59 16.01 24.87
C HIS A 782 -26.61 15.40 23.86
N VAL A 783 -25.91 16.22 23.05
CA VAL A 783 -25.00 15.73 21.99
C VAL A 783 -23.93 14.81 22.53
N LEU A 784 -23.33 15.14 23.70
CA LEU A 784 -22.29 14.33 24.32
C LEU A 784 -22.83 12.95 24.73
N GLU A 785 -23.99 12.90 25.39
CA GLU A 785 -24.63 11.66 25.84
C GLU A 785 -24.99 10.77 24.65
N HIS A 786 -25.60 11.33 23.61
CA HIS A 786 -25.97 10.59 22.41
C HIS A 786 -24.74 10.12 21.61
N ALA A 787 -23.68 10.94 21.53
CA ALA A 787 -22.42 10.53 20.92
C ALA A 787 -21.73 9.39 21.70
N ALA A 788 -21.77 9.43 23.04
CA ALA A 788 -21.26 8.34 23.87
C ALA A 788 -22.05 7.04 23.67
N SER A 789 -23.38 7.13 23.56
CA SER A 789 -24.25 5.99 23.23
C SER A 789 -23.90 5.42 21.84
N LEU A 790 -23.81 6.27 20.81
CA LEU A 790 -23.41 5.85 19.47
C LEU A 790 -22.03 5.15 19.47
N LYS A 791 -21.04 5.74 20.14
CA LYS A 791 -19.71 5.14 20.30
C LYS A 791 -19.80 3.76 20.94
N GLN A 792 -20.53 3.63 22.05
CA GLN A 792 -20.68 2.37 22.77
C GLN A 792 -21.32 1.29 21.90
N GLN A 793 -22.37 1.63 21.15
CA GLN A 793 -23.05 0.69 20.26
C GLN A 793 -22.16 0.25 19.11
N LEU A 794 -21.44 1.19 18.50
CA LEU A 794 -20.49 0.90 17.42
C LEU A 794 -19.33 0.02 17.91
N ASP A 795 -18.76 0.33 19.08
CA ASP A 795 -17.71 -0.47 19.70
C ASP A 795 -18.20 -1.88 20.07
N LYS A 796 -19.45 -2.02 20.54
CA LYS A 796 -20.07 -3.33 20.84
C LYS A 796 -20.19 -4.19 19.59
N GLN A 797 -20.68 -3.63 18.48
CA GLN A 797 -20.76 -4.35 17.21
C GLN A 797 -19.37 -4.66 16.65
N TYR A 798 -18.39 -3.80 16.88
CA TYR A 798 -17.01 -3.98 16.45
C TYR A 798 -16.27 -5.07 17.21
N ASP A 799 -16.47 -5.15 18.52
CA ASP A 799 -15.92 -6.22 19.35
C ASP A 799 -16.36 -7.61 18.87
N GLN A 800 -17.52 -7.71 18.23
CA GLN A 800 -18.06 -8.95 17.66
C GLN A 800 -17.60 -9.22 16.21
N ARG A 801 -16.90 -8.29 15.56
CA ARG A 801 -16.49 -8.38 14.14
C ARG A 801 -15.02 -7.97 13.87
N LEU A 802 -14.13 -8.21 14.84
CA LEU A 802 -12.73 -7.79 14.80
C LEU A 802 -11.91 -8.38 13.63
N GLN A 803 -12.31 -9.57 13.18
CA GLN A 803 -11.71 -10.40 12.11
C GLN A 803 -12.62 -10.47 10.86
N SER A 804 -13.40 -9.41 10.60
CA SER A 804 -14.19 -9.24 9.38
C SER A 804 -13.30 -8.90 8.17
N GLY A 805 -13.87 -8.81 6.97
CA GLY A 805 -13.09 -8.70 5.72
C GLY A 805 -12.05 -7.59 5.69
N VAL A 806 -12.29 -6.44 6.31
CA VAL A 806 -11.31 -5.33 6.36
C VAL A 806 -10.07 -5.62 7.22
N SER A 807 -10.12 -6.62 8.11
CA SER A 807 -8.95 -7.06 8.89
C SER A 807 -7.87 -7.69 8.01
N LEU A 808 -8.27 -8.28 6.87
CA LEU A 808 -7.39 -8.96 5.92
C LEU A 808 -6.40 -8.03 5.23
N VAL A 809 -6.66 -6.71 5.25
CA VAL A 809 -5.67 -5.72 4.82
C VAL A 809 -4.35 -5.93 5.56
N SER A 810 -4.40 -6.37 6.82
CA SER A 810 -3.17 -6.65 7.55
C SER A 810 -2.42 -7.87 7.05
N ASP A 811 -3.14 -8.95 6.79
CA ASP A 811 -2.56 -10.20 6.33
C ASP A 811 -1.91 -10.03 4.94
N VAL A 812 -2.53 -9.25 4.05
CA VAL A 812 -1.96 -8.89 2.73
C VAL A 812 -0.70 -8.03 2.84
N ASP A 813 -0.69 -7.07 3.75
CA ASP A 813 0.38 -6.06 3.77
C ASP A 813 1.56 -6.42 4.66
N GLN A 814 1.36 -7.32 5.63
CA GLN A 814 2.38 -7.70 6.60
C GLN A 814 2.57 -9.21 6.74
N GLY A 815 1.76 -10.02 6.07
CA GLY A 815 1.75 -11.48 6.21
C GLY A 815 1.13 -11.98 7.50
N ALA A 816 0.54 -11.10 8.31
CA ALA A 816 -0.08 -11.47 9.59
C ALA A 816 -1.05 -10.38 10.06
N SER A 817 -1.89 -10.76 11.02
CA SER A 817 -2.88 -9.86 11.56
C SER A 817 -2.26 -8.66 12.28
N ALA A 818 -3.08 -7.63 12.40
CA ALA A 818 -2.71 -6.44 13.13
C ALA A 818 -2.35 -6.78 14.59
N LYS A 819 -1.44 -6.01 15.19
CA LYS A 819 -0.93 -6.24 16.56
C LYS A 819 -1.62 -5.35 17.60
N VAL A 820 -2.94 -5.22 17.56
CA VAL A 820 -3.65 -4.27 18.41
C VAL A 820 -4.05 -4.90 19.74
N ASN A 821 -3.94 -4.12 20.81
CA ASN A 821 -4.42 -4.51 22.13
C ASN A 821 -5.36 -3.45 22.69
N ALA A 822 -6.32 -3.90 23.49
CA ALA A 822 -7.10 -3.03 24.35
C ALA A 822 -6.32 -2.69 25.64
N PRO A 823 -6.49 -1.49 26.22
CA PRO A 823 -5.89 -1.13 27.48
C PRO A 823 -6.42 -2.02 28.59
N LYS A 824 -5.54 -2.41 29.51
CA LYS A 824 -5.95 -3.18 30.69
C LYS A 824 -6.63 -2.24 31.68
N LYS A 825 -7.84 -2.60 32.12
CA LYS A 825 -8.54 -1.88 33.19
C LYS A 825 -7.67 -1.89 34.45
N MET A 826 -7.41 -0.72 35.03
CA MET A 826 -6.80 -0.64 36.36
C MET A 826 -7.80 -1.16 37.38
N SER A 827 -7.38 -2.15 38.16
CA SER A 827 -8.16 -2.69 39.28
C SER A 827 -7.41 -2.41 40.56
N TRP A 828 -7.89 -1.44 41.34
CA TRP A 828 -7.31 -1.09 42.63
C TRP A 828 -7.43 -2.20 43.67
N LYS A 829 -8.21 -3.26 43.38
CA LYS A 829 -8.30 -4.48 44.21
C LYS A 829 -6.99 -5.28 44.22
N HIS A 830 -6.15 -5.15 43.18
CA HIS A 830 -4.84 -5.79 43.09
C HIS A 830 -3.79 -4.73 42.69
N PRO A 831 -3.08 -4.11 43.66
CA PRO A 831 -2.15 -3.01 43.40
C PRO A 831 -1.05 -3.36 42.41
N TRP A 832 -0.57 -4.61 42.43
CA TRP A 832 0.44 -5.10 41.49
C TRP A 832 -0.08 -5.18 40.05
N ASP A 833 -1.34 -5.58 39.86
CA ASP A 833 -1.97 -5.60 38.53
C ASP A 833 -2.23 -4.19 38.01
N SER A 834 -2.58 -3.25 38.91
CA SER A 834 -2.68 -1.82 38.56
C SER A 834 -1.33 -1.22 38.18
N PHE A 835 -0.26 -1.56 38.91
CA PHE A 835 1.10 -1.15 38.56
C PHE A 835 1.50 -1.74 37.21
N LYS A 836 1.30 -3.05 36.99
CA LYS A 836 1.57 -3.70 35.71
C LYS A 836 0.75 -3.09 34.58
N ALA A 837 -0.54 -2.81 34.81
CA ALA A 837 -1.42 -2.15 33.85
C ALA A 837 -0.88 -0.75 33.49
N LEU A 838 -0.43 0.03 34.46
CA LEU A 838 0.16 1.36 34.25
C LEU A 838 1.38 1.31 33.31
N PHE A 839 2.28 0.33 33.49
CA PHE A 839 3.44 0.17 32.60
C PHE A 839 3.07 -0.45 31.25
N THR A 840 2.16 -1.43 31.22
CA THR A 840 1.76 -2.05 29.95
C THR A 840 0.97 -1.09 29.09
N ASN A 841 0.14 -0.23 29.68
CA ASN A 841 -0.66 0.79 28.99
C ASN A 841 0.18 1.91 28.34
N LYS A 842 1.50 1.97 28.60
CA LYS A 842 2.45 2.83 27.86
C LYS A 842 2.86 2.25 26.50
N SER A 843 2.51 1.00 26.19
CA SER A 843 2.78 0.38 24.89
C SER A 843 1.93 1.03 23.81
N ARG A 844 2.55 1.46 22.70
CA ARG A 844 1.82 2.03 21.56
C ARG A 844 1.01 1.05 20.74
N ASN A 845 1.14 -0.24 21.04
CA ASN A 845 0.26 -1.26 20.48
C ASN A 845 -1.11 -1.29 21.19
N ILE A 846 -1.28 -0.52 22.26
CA ILE A 846 -2.57 -0.29 22.91
C ILE A 846 -3.22 0.90 22.24
N ALA A 847 -4.01 0.62 21.21
CA ALA A 847 -4.67 1.64 20.40
C ALA A 847 -6.19 1.45 20.36
N GLU A 848 -6.71 0.43 21.04
CA GLU A 848 -8.13 0.09 21.04
C GLU A 848 -8.86 0.43 22.34
N GLU A 849 -10.18 0.29 22.35
CA GLU A 849 -11.02 0.60 23.51
C GLU A 849 -10.96 -0.51 24.57
N SER A 850 -10.97 -0.15 25.86
CA SER A 850 -11.01 -1.14 26.96
C SER A 850 -12.30 -1.98 27.01
N SER A 851 -13.31 -1.58 26.24
CA SER A 851 -14.57 -2.30 26.08
C SER A 851 -14.47 -3.51 25.15
N LEU A 852 -13.43 -3.61 24.31
CA LEU A 852 -13.27 -4.71 23.36
C LEU A 852 -12.74 -5.96 24.09
N GLN A 853 -13.64 -6.87 24.44
CA GLN A 853 -13.33 -8.07 25.21
C GLN A 853 -12.77 -9.21 24.35
N TYR A 854 -13.17 -9.27 23.08
CA TYR A 854 -12.74 -10.30 22.14
C TYR A 854 -11.40 -9.95 21.45
N LEU A 855 -10.87 -8.75 21.65
CA LEU A 855 -9.58 -8.37 21.07
C LEU A 855 -8.41 -9.10 21.74
N SER A 856 -7.87 -10.13 21.08
CA SER A 856 -6.63 -10.82 21.46
C SER A 856 -5.69 -10.97 20.26
N GLN A 857 -4.73 -10.05 20.12
CA GLN A 857 -3.70 -10.08 19.07
C GLN A 857 -2.29 -9.93 19.64
N GLY A 858 -2.09 -10.32 20.90
CA GLY A 858 -0.82 -10.17 21.58
C GLY A 858 0.30 -10.98 20.93
N LYS A 859 -0.03 -12.06 20.21
CA LYS A 859 0.93 -12.97 19.57
C LYS A 859 1.07 -12.81 18.06
N ALA A 860 0.19 -12.06 17.40
CA ALA A 860 0.28 -11.80 15.96
C ALA A 860 1.57 -11.06 15.56
N GLY A 861 2.10 -10.22 16.45
CA GLY A 861 3.24 -9.35 16.17
C GLY A 861 4.51 -10.08 15.73
N ASN A 862 4.78 -11.30 16.21
CA ASN A 862 6.00 -12.01 15.84
C ASN A 862 5.91 -12.65 14.43
N MET A 863 4.69 -12.82 13.91
CA MET A 863 4.45 -13.37 12.56
C MET A 863 4.59 -12.29 11.48
N GLN A 864 4.51 -11.01 11.83
CA GLN A 864 4.69 -9.91 10.87
C GLN A 864 6.10 -9.91 10.27
N ALA A 865 6.17 -9.65 8.95
CA ALA A 865 7.41 -9.71 8.16
C ALA A 865 8.60 -8.93 8.72
N HIS A 866 8.34 -7.72 9.20
CA HIS A 866 9.37 -6.76 9.64
C HIS A 866 9.82 -6.95 11.09
N LYS A 867 9.42 -8.05 11.74
CA LYS A 867 9.70 -8.31 13.15
C LYS A 867 10.39 -9.63 13.40
N GLY A 868 9.66 -10.72 13.25
CA GLY A 868 10.09 -12.05 13.69
C GLY A 868 10.05 -13.11 12.62
N LEU A 869 9.57 -12.80 11.41
CA LEU A 869 9.39 -13.79 10.34
C LEU A 869 10.70 -14.52 10.01
N THR A 870 11.77 -13.79 9.67
CA THR A 870 13.06 -14.42 9.31
C THR A 870 13.70 -15.14 10.50
N GLU A 871 13.43 -14.68 11.72
CA GLU A 871 13.86 -15.36 12.95
C GLU A 871 13.12 -16.69 13.12
N TYR A 872 11.81 -16.75 12.90
CA TYR A 872 11.04 -18.01 12.91
C TYR A 872 11.50 -18.97 11.80
N MET A 873 11.74 -18.46 10.59
CA MET A 873 12.29 -19.26 9.49
C MET A 873 13.69 -19.80 9.84
N ALA A 874 14.51 -18.99 10.52
CA ALA A 874 15.86 -19.37 10.93
C ALA A 874 15.86 -20.34 12.12
N ASP A 875 14.92 -20.19 13.05
CA ASP A 875 14.78 -21.02 14.24
C ASP A 875 14.05 -22.33 13.98
N SER A 876 13.24 -22.44 12.94
CA SER A 876 12.73 -23.75 12.48
C SER A 876 13.86 -24.65 11.94
N TRP A 877 15.04 -24.08 11.67
CA TRP A 877 16.20 -24.73 11.06
C TRP A 877 17.30 -25.16 12.04
N GLY A 878 17.13 -24.92 13.34
CA GLY A 878 18.14 -25.31 14.31
C GLY A 878 17.65 -25.19 15.72
N ALA A 879 18.44 -25.69 16.66
CA ALA A 879 18.13 -25.54 18.06
C ALA A 879 17.82 -24.08 18.42
N LYS A 880 16.79 -23.91 19.25
CA LYS A 880 16.42 -22.61 19.80
C LYS A 880 17.65 -21.97 20.44
N GLY A 881 17.81 -20.66 20.29
CA GLY A 881 18.87 -19.94 21.02
C GLY A 881 18.71 -20.13 22.53
N LEU A 882 19.83 -20.11 23.28
CA LEU A 882 19.86 -20.31 24.73
C LEU A 882 18.84 -19.43 25.47
N GLY A 883 18.61 -18.20 25.00
CA GLY A 883 17.62 -17.29 25.58
C GLY A 883 16.17 -17.76 25.45
N LYS A 884 15.78 -18.33 24.30
CA LYS A 884 14.44 -18.93 24.12
C LYS A 884 14.30 -20.23 24.91
N PHE A 885 15.38 -21.00 25.03
CA PHE A 885 15.41 -22.23 25.81
C PHE A 885 15.23 -22.00 27.32
N LEU A 886 15.93 -21.01 27.87
CA LEU A 886 15.82 -20.65 29.28
C LEU A 886 14.53 -19.88 29.60
N GLY A 887 14.00 -19.13 28.62
CA GLY A 887 12.92 -18.17 28.83
C GLY A 887 13.35 -16.98 29.69
N GLY A 888 12.52 -15.93 29.74
CA GLY A 888 12.86 -14.70 30.50
C GLY A 888 13.09 -14.93 31.99
N TRP A 889 12.33 -15.86 32.59
CA TRP A 889 12.50 -16.27 33.98
C TRP A 889 13.75 -17.12 34.20
N GLY A 890 14.12 -17.99 33.26
CA GLY A 890 15.35 -18.78 33.37
C GLY A 890 16.59 -17.90 33.25
N ILE A 891 16.57 -16.86 32.41
CA ILE A 891 17.65 -15.86 32.34
C ILE A 891 17.75 -15.10 33.67
N ALA A 892 16.64 -14.58 34.20
CA ALA A 892 16.63 -13.85 35.47
C ALA A 892 17.07 -14.74 36.65
N ALA A 893 16.62 -16.01 36.69
CA ALA A 893 17.04 -16.97 37.70
C ALA A 893 18.53 -17.34 37.56
N CYS A 894 19.05 -17.53 36.35
CA CYS A 894 20.47 -17.77 36.10
C CYS A 894 21.35 -16.57 36.49
N VAL A 895 20.84 -15.34 36.34
CA VAL A 895 21.52 -14.11 36.79
C VAL A 895 21.49 -13.98 38.32
N LEU A 896 20.36 -14.30 38.95
CA LEU A 896 20.19 -14.20 40.41
C LEU A 896 20.89 -15.32 41.21
N THR A 897 21.11 -16.50 40.62
CA THR A 897 21.69 -17.67 41.32
C THR A 897 23.21 -17.83 41.17
N VAL A 898 23.92 -16.79 40.71
CA VAL A 898 25.40 -16.68 40.71
C VAL A 898 26.12 -17.96 40.20
N GLY A 899 26.24 -18.08 38.87
CA GLY A 899 27.18 -19.00 38.20
C GLY A 899 26.78 -20.48 38.13
N VAL A 900 26.20 -21.07 39.18
CA VAL A 900 25.93 -22.52 39.24
C VAL A 900 24.79 -22.93 38.30
N GLY A 901 23.70 -22.16 38.25
CA GLY A 901 22.59 -22.43 37.32
C GLY A 901 23.00 -22.35 35.85
N LEU A 902 23.94 -21.46 35.53
CA LEU A 902 24.46 -21.29 34.17
C LEU A 902 25.36 -22.47 33.77
N LEU A 903 26.21 -22.95 34.68
CA LEU A 903 27.06 -24.13 34.47
C LEU A 903 26.26 -25.43 34.29
N LEU A 904 25.12 -25.61 34.97
CA LEU A 904 24.26 -26.79 34.80
C LEU A 904 23.34 -26.70 33.58
N SER A 905 22.89 -25.49 33.24
CA SER A 905 21.99 -25.29 32.10
C SER A 905 22.69 -25.38 30.75
N LEU A 906 23.99 -25.05 30.65
CA LEU A 906 24.75 -25.12 29.40
C LEU A 906 24.89 -26.56 28.84
N PRO A 907 25.27 -27.60 29.62
CA PRO A 907 25.27 -28.98 29.14
C PRO A 907 23.88 -29.46 28.74
N PHE A 908 22.85 -29.12 29.52
CA PHE A 908 21.47 -29.51 29.22
C PHE A 908 20.96 -28.83 27.94
N TYR A 909 21.27 -27.54 27.77
CA TYR A 909 21.01 -26.80 26.54
C TYR A 909 21.78 -27.40 25.36
N GLY A 910 23.05 -27.74 25.52
CA GLY A 910 23.87 -28.39 24.50
C GLY A 910 23.27 -29.74 24.07
N TYR A 911 22.81 -30.54 25.04
CA TYR A 911 22.14 -31.81 24.77
C TYR A 911 20.79 -31.63 24.08
N SER A 912 19.93 -30.72 24.56
CA SER A 912 18.65 -30.39 23.93
C SER A 912 18.84 -29.86 22.51
N THR A 913 19.87 -29.04 22.30
CA THR A 913 20.28 -28.48 21.01
C THR A 913 20.71 -29.58 20.06
N TYR A 914 21.57 -30.49 20.54
CA TYR A 914 22.02 -31.65 19.77
C TYR A 914 20.85 -32.55 19.35
N GLN A 915 19.93 -32.87 20.27
CA GLN A 915 18.75 -33.69 19.97
C GLN A 915 17.81 -33.00 18.98
N SER A 916 17.58 -31.69 19.13
CA SER A 916 16.78 -30.91 18.20
C SER A 916 17.40 -30.91 16.80
N ASN A 917 18.70 -30.65 16.69
CA ASN A 917 19.41 -30.65 15.42
C ASN A 917 19.39 -32.03 14.76
N LYS A 918 19.56 -33.11 15.53
CA LYS A 918 19.49 -34.48 15.01
C LYS A 918 18.13 -34.80 14.40
N LYS A 919 17.04 -34.40 15.04
CA LYS A 919 15.67 -34.57 14.51
C LYS A 919 15.47 -33.77 13.23
N ILE A 920 15.93 -32.51 13.20
CA ILE A 920 15.83 -31.63 12.03
C ILE A 920 16.61 -32.21 10.85
N GLU A 921 17.86 -32.64 11.04
CA GLU A 921 18.66 -33.25 9.97
C GLU A 921 18.04 -34.53 9.42
N ALA A 922 17.40 -35.35 10.28
CA ALA A 922 16.69 -36.55 9.83
C ALA A 922 15.52 -36.18 8.90
N LYS A 923 14.68 -35.22 9.28
CA LYS A 923 13.57 -34.73 8.45
C LYS A 923 14.04 -34.16 7.10
N ILE A 924 15.16 -33.42 7.12
CA ILE A 924 15.74 -32.85 5.88
C ILE A 924 16.27 -33.95 4.97
N SER A 925 16.97 -34.94 5.52
CA SER A 925 17.47 -36.08 4.76
C SER A 925 16.31 -36.81 4.09
N GLU A 926 15.25 -37.09 4.84
CA GLU A 926 14.03 -37.72 4.32
C GLU A 926 13.39 -36.88 3.19
N ALA A 927 13.21 -35.58 3.38
CA ALA A 927 12.67 -34.70 2.35
C ALA A 927 13.55 -34.64 1.07
N MET A 928 14.88 -34.68 1.23
CA MET A 928 15.83 -34.74 0.11
C MET A 928 15.78 -36.09 -0.62
N ASP A 929 15.68 -37.19 0.11
CA ASP A 929 15.58 -38.54 -0.46
C ASP A 929 14.26 -38.70 -1.24
N GLU A 930 13.16 -38.15 -0.73
CA GLU A 930 11.89 -38.09 -1.45
C GLU A 930 12.00 -37.25 -2.74
N PHE A 931 12.63 -36.07 -2.68
CA PHE A 931 12.87 -35.25 -3.88
C PHE A 931 13.69 -36.01 -4.92
N GLN A 932 14.76 -36.70 -4.51
CA GLN A 932 15.58 -37.50 -5.42
C GLN A 932 14.80 -38.67 -6.02
N THR A 933 13.92 -39.30 -5.25
CA THR A 933 13.08 -40.41 -5.72
C THR A 933 12.08 -39.92 -6.76
N ASN A 934 11.34 -38.85 -6.45
CA ASN A 934 10.34 -38.28 -7.37
C ASN A 934 10.97 -37.77 -8.69
N ASN A 935 12.16 -37.18 -8.65
CA ASN A 935 12.82 -36.69 -9.88
C ASN A 935 13.52 -37.80 -10.69
N LYS A 936 13.87 -38.94 -10.08
CA LYS A 936 14.40 -40.08 -10.85
C LYS A 936 13.33 -40.62 -11.81
N ASP A 937 12.08 -40.67 -11.37
CA ASP A 937 10.97 -41.13 -12.21
C ASP A 937 10.63 -40.14 -13.33
N ASP A 938 10.74 -38.83 -13.08
CA ASP A 938 10.62 -37.80 -14.12
C ASP A 938 11.75 -37.89 -15.16
N GLY A 939 12.98 -38.24 -14.73
CA GLY A 939 14.11 -38.50 -15.63
C GLY A 939 13.88 -39.72 -16.52
N VAL A 940 13.30 -40.80 -15.98
CA VAL A 940 12.91 -41.99 -16.75
C VAL A 940 11.78 -41.68 -17.74
N MET A 941 10.81 -40.84 -17.35
CA MET A 941 9.74 -40.37 -18.25
C MET A 941 10.26 -39.41 -19.33
N ALA A 942 11.23 -38.55 -19.03
CA ALA A 942 11.89 -37.68 -20.01
C ALA A 942 12.74 -38.48 -21.00
N GLU A 943 13.49 -39.50 -20.56
CA GLU A 943 14.19 -40.43 -21.44
C GLU A 943 13.22 -41.26 -22.30
N SER A 944 12.07 -41.65 -21.76
CA SER A 944 11.03 -42.37 -22.50
C SER A 944 10.31 -41.46 -23.51
N TRP A 945 10.16 -40.16 -23.20
CA TRP A 945 9.68 -39.13 -24.11
C TRP A 945 10.69 -38.81 -25.22
N GLU A 946 11.99 -38.72 -24.91
CA GLU A 946 13.05 -38.57 -25.93
C GLU A 946 13.15 -39.82 -26.82
N LYS A 947 12.99 -41.03 -26.28
CA LYS A 947 12.90 -42.26 -27.07
C LYS A 947 11.63 -42.35 -27.92
N MET A 948 10.53 -41.72 -27.51
CA MET A 948 9.30 -41.61 -28.32
C MET A 948 9.40 -40.51 -29.39
N ASN A 949 9.97 -39.35 -29.08
CA ASN A 949 10.19 -38.26 -30.05
C ASN A 949 11.33 -38.55 -31.03
N GLY A 950 12.30 -39.39 -30.64
CA GLY A 950 13.30 -39.97 -31.55
C GLY A 950 12.72 -40.95 -32.58
N LYS A 951 11.43 -41.27 -32.51
CA LYS A 951 10.69 -42.08 -33.49
C LYS A 951 9.69 -41.29 -34.34
N MET A 952 9.59 -39.97 -34.19
CA MET A 952 8.82 -39.18 -35.17
C MET A 952 9.57 -39.16 -36.51
N PRO A 953 8.89 -39.33 -37.66
CA PRO A 953 9.52 -39.23 -38.97
C PRO A 953 10.15 -37.86 -39.12
N ARG A 954 11.46 -37.81 -39.42
CA ARG A 954 12.12 -36.59 -39.88
C ARG A 954 11.40 -36.12 -41.14
N ILE A 955 10.85 -34.91 -41.09
CA ILE A 955 10.41 -34.19 -42.30
C ILE A 955 11.69 -33.89 -43.09
N GLU A 956 11.83 -34.53 -44.25
CA GLU A 956 12.96 -34.34 -45.16
C GLU A 956 12.99 -32.91 -45.70
N GLY A 957 14.13 -32.23 -45.58
CA GLY A 957 14.36 -30.95 -46.27
C GLY A 957 15.29 -29.97 -45.56
N ALA A 958 16.56 -30.34 -45.34
CA ALA A 958 17.69 -29.39 -45.32
C ALA A 958 18.99 -30.20 -45.20
N ASP A 959 19.75 -30.18 -46.28
CA ASP A 959 21.04 -30.85 -46.43
C ASP A 959 22.19 -29.93 -45.96
N HIS A 960 23.23 -30.54 -45.38
CA HIS A 960 24.66 -30.13 -45.28
C HIS A 960 25.36 -30.42 -43.91
N SER A 961 26.09 -31.54 -43.89
CA SER A 961 27.45 -31.79 -43.33
C SER A 961 27.68 -31.93 -41.79
N PRO A 962 28.79 -32.59 -41.34
CA PRO A 962 29.06 -34.02 -41.44
C PRO A 962 29.28 -34.70 -40.05
N ALA A 963 29.25 -36.04 -40.06
CA ALA A 963 29.25 -36.94 -38.91
C ALA A 963 30.46 -36.87 -37.95
N PRO A 964 30.29 -37.20 -36.65
CA PRO A 964 31.40 -37.50 -35.75
C PRO A 964 31.80 -38.98 -35.79
N ARG A 965 33.12 -39.20 -35.81
CA ARG A 965 33.78 -40.52 -35.76
C ARG A 965 33.58 -41.18 -34.39
N GLN A 966 33.24 -42.47 -34.42
CA GLN A 966 33.35 -43.39 -33.29
C GLN A 966 34.83 -43.69 -32.99
N LEU A 967 35.19 -43.75 -31.72
CA LEU A 967 36.40 -44.40 -31.23
C LEU A 967 36.01 -45.35 -30.09
N GLU A 968 36.30 -46.63 -30.31
CA GLU A 968 36.16 -47.72 -29.36
C GLU A 968 37.38 -47.82 -28.40
N ASN A 969 37.06 -48.23 -27.17
CA ASN A 969 37.80 -49.12 -26.26
C ASN A 969 39.16 -48.72 -25.65
N GLY A 970 39.18 -48.74 -24.31
CA GLY A 970 40.39 -48.85 -23.48
C GLY A 970 40.04 -49.19 -22.02
N HIS A 971 40.40 -50.40 -21.58
CA HIS A 971 40.19 -50.95 -20.24
C HIS A 971 41.11 -50.33 -19.17
N GLY A 972 40.62 -50.33 -17.93
CA GLY A 972 41.34 -50.84 -16.76
C GLY A 972 42.32 -49.92 -16.03
N VAL A 973 42.04 -49.69 -14.75
CA VAL A 973 42.89 -49.98 -13.57
C VAL A 973 42.53 -49.01 -12.44
N THR A 974 41.98 -49.57 -11.38
CA THR A 974 41.82 -48.96 -10.06
C THR A 974 43.15 -49.01 -9.31
N GLN A 975 43.61 -47.87 -8.78
CA GLN A 975 44.66 -47.82 -7.76
C GLN A 975 44.12 -47.11 -6.52
N ASP A 976 44.04 -47.88 -5.44
CA ASP A 976 43.99 -47.41 -4.06
C ASP A 976 45.29 -46.68 -3.70
N VAL A 977 45.20 -45.46 -3.17
CA VAL A 977 46.28 -44.87 -2.37
C VAL A 977 45.72 -44.22 -1.11
N THR A 978 45.99 -44.91 0.00
CA THR A 978 45.94 -44.50 1.39
C THR A 978 46.74 -43.21 1.63
N VAL A 979 46.20 -42.22 2.36
CA VAL A 979 47.00 -41.16 2.99
C VAL A 979 46.68 -41.05 4.48
N LYS A 980 47.69 -41.36 5.29
CA LYS A 980 47.76 -41.17 6.75
C LYS A 980 48.20 -39.75 7.12
N LYS A 981 47.73 -39.33 8.30
CA LYS A 981 48.08 -38.15 9.11
C LYS A 981 49.58 -37.91 9.36
N GLN A 982 49.97 -36.65 9.51
CA GLN A 982 50.78 -36.02 10.59
C GLN A 982 50.97 -34.52 10.21
N ALA A 983 50.59 -33.49 10.97
CA ALA A 983 50.90 -33.03 12.34
C ALA A 983 52.32 -32.47 12.52
N THR A 984 52.43 -31.14 12.69
CA THR A 984 53.29 -30.32 13.60
C THR A 984 53.19 -28.84 13.17
N LEU A 985 52.74 -27.84 13.96
CA LEU A 985 53.24 -27.20 15.21
C LEU A 985 54.48 -26.30 15.04
N GLU A 986 54.46 -25.22 15.84
CA GLU A 986 55.47 -24.15 16.10
C GLU A 986 55.34 -22.89 15.22
N GLY A 987 55.38 -21.65 15.72
CA GLY A 987 55.66 -21.08 17.04
C GLY A 987 56.30 -19.68 16.87
N GLY A 988 56.02 -18.74 17.78
CA GLY A 988 56.71 -17.44 17.95
C GLY A 988 55.76 -16.24 18.04
N THR A 989 55.41 -15.69 19.21
CA THR A 989 56.15 -14.67 20.03
C THR A 989 56.65 -13.47 19.22
N GLU A 990 56.63 -12.20 19.62
CA GLU A 990 56.10 -11.38 20.71
C GLU A 990 56.43 -9.94 20.25
N SER A 991 55.59 -8.92 20.53
CA SER A 991 56.02 -7.54 20.91
C SER A 991 54.87 -6.53 20.76
N THR A 992 54.39 -6.02 21.89
CA THR A 992 53.80 -4.66 22.05
C THR A 992 54.95 -3.66 22.26
N PRO A 993 54.74 -2.32 22.41
CA PRO A 993 53.55 -1.47 22.19
C PRO A 993 53.87 -0.23 21.31
N VAL A 994 52.88 0.58 20.88
CA VAL A 994 53.00 2.06 20.80
C VAL A 994 51.60 2.68 20.72
N VAL A 995 51.40 3.69 21.56
CA VAL A 995 50.30 4.65 21.64
C VAL A 995 50.36 5.64 20.46
N GLN A 996 49.24 5.93 19.79
CA GLN A 996 49.01 7.26 19.23
C GLN A 996 47.51 7.56 19.04
N THR A 997 47.07 8.56 19.79
CA THR A 997 45.88 9.38 19.63
C THR A 997 45.99 10.25 18.38
N THR A 998 44.89 10.45 17.64
CA THR A 998 44.55 11.74 17.03
C THR A 998 43.06 11.80 16.65
N ASP A 999 42.51 12.97 16.91
CA ASP A 999 41.17 13.47 16.64
C ASP A 999 40.69 13.34 15.20
N LEU A 1000 39.36 13.38 15.00
CA LEU A 1000 38.74 14.45 14.22
C LEU A 1000 37.24 14.51 14.45
N THR A 1001 36.82 15.69 14.93
CA THR A 1001 35.46 16.22 14.82
C THR A 1001 35.50 17.24 13.69
N ILE A 1002 34.61 17.08 12.69
CA ILE A 1002 33.76 18.05 11.97
C ILE A 1002 33.07 17.27 10.86
#